data_AF-A0AAD9F3G0-F1
#
_entry.id   AF-A0AAD9F3G0-F1
#
_cell.length_a   1.000
_cell.length_b   1.000
_cell.length_c   1.000
_cell.angle_alpha   90.00
_cell.angle_beta   90.00
_cell.angle_gamma   90.00
#
_symmetry.space_group_name_H-M   'P 1'
#
loop_
_entity.id
_entity.type
_entity.pdbx_description
1 polymer ?
#
loop_
_entity_poly.entity_id
_entity_poly.type
_entity_poly.pdbx_seq_one_letter_code
_entity_poly.pdbx_strand_id
1 'polypeptide(L)'
;MSDLRLSICDCHFNNSLTVCLAFLVAVSPGDQLLHPEKKKTRAERDAEGDEVDTAHADHICEWQACEIMAELVEGLQSILALGHHRNSAFPAFLTPTLRNIVISLSRLPLVNSYTRVPPLVWKLGWSPQPGGEYGTTLPEIPVDFLQEKDVFREFLYRINTLGWSSRTQFEETWATLLGVLVTQPITMDQEEETQQEEDLERTQLNVLAVQAITSLVLSAMTLPTAGNPAVSCLEQQPRNKSLKALETRFGRKLAVIRGEVEREIQSLVSKRDNVHTHHPYHAWDPVPSLSAASAAGTLISHEKLLLQINTEREMGNMDYKLGQVSIHSVWLGNNITPLREEEWGEDEEDEADTPAPTSPPTSPINSRKHRAGVDIHSCSQFLLELYSQWLIPGSPSNRRTPTILISEVVRSLLAVSDLFTERNQFDMMFSTLMELQKLHPPEDEILNQYLVPAICKAAAVLGMDKAIAEPVCRLLETTLRSTHLPSRMGALHGVLYVLECDLLDDTAKQLIPTISEYLLSNLRAIAHCVNLHNQQHVLVMCAVAFYMMENYPLDVGAEFMAGIIQVCGVMVSASEDSTPSVIYHCVLRGLERLLLSEQLSRVDGEALVKLSVDRVNMPSPHRAMAALGLMLTCMYTAVLASGSDVTGVRGQVDCASAEAMGVTAGHVGFSSGKEKASPASRPAHSDPQAPDSESIIVAMERVSVLFDRIRKGLPSEARVVARILPQFLDDFFPPQDVMNKVIGEFLSNQQPYPQFMATVVYKVFQTLHATGQSSMVRDWVLLSLSNFTQRTPVAMAMWSLSCFFVSASTSQWISALLPHVISCMGSSEVVDVNLFCLVAMDFYRHQIDEELDRRAFQSVFETVASPGSPYHQLLGCLQSIHQDTSL
;
A
#
# COMPACT_ATOMS: atom_id res chain seq x y z
N MET A 1 31.32 -25.12 28.00
CA MET A 1 32.59 -24.69 27.35
C MET A 1 32.41 -24.45 25.84
N SER A 2 31.59 -25.25 25.15
CA SER A 2 31.14 -24.99 23.78
C SER A 2 30.23 -23.76 23.67
N ASP A 3 29.27 -23.58 24.58
CA ASP A 3 28.36 -22.41 24.57
C ASP A 3 29.07 -21.09 24.91
N LEU A 4 30.07 -21.13 25.81
CA LEU A 4 30.88 -19.97 26.15
C LEU A 4 31.74 -19.51 24.95
N ARG A 5 32.23 -20.45 24.11
CA ARG A 5 33.01 -20.11 22.91
C ARG A 5 32.13 -19.52 21.80
N LEU A 6 30.88 -19.96 21.65
CA LEU A 6 29.93 -19.33 20.73
C LEU A 6 29.57 -17.91 21.19
N SER A 7 29.26 -17.72 22.48
CA SER A 7 28.94 -16.40 23.05
C SER A 7 30.10 -15.40 22.93
N ILE A 8 31.35 -15.85 23.15
CA ILE A 8 32.56 -15.01 22.97
C ILE A 8 32.77 -14.66 21.49
N CYS A 9 32.54 -15.59 20.55
CA CYS A 9 32.61 -15.30 19.12
C CYS A 9 31.52 -14.32 18.67
N ASP A 10 30.29 -14.46 19.17
CA ASP A 10 29.18 -13.55 18.88
C ASP A 10 29.41 -12.16 19.49
N CYS A 11 30.00 -12.07 20.69
CA CYS A 11 30.37 -10.80 21.31
C CYS A 11 31.44 -10.04 20.50
N HIS A 12 32.54 -10.71 20.12
CA HIS A 12 33.57 -10.11 19.29
C HIS A 12 33.05 -9.69 17.91
N PHE A 13 32.15 -10.49 17.31
CA PHE A 13 31.54 -10.17 16.04
C PHE A 13 30.62 -8.95 16.13
N ASN A 14 29.73 -8.90 17.13
CA ASN A 14 28.83 -7.77 17.36
C ASN A 14 29.60 -6.48 17.66
N ASN A 15 30.66 -6.57 18.47
CA ASN A 15 31.51 -5.42 18.77
C ASN A 15 32.25 -4.92 17.52
N SER A 16 32.81 -5.84 16.73
CA SER A 16 33.45 -5.49 15.45
C SER A 16 32.47 -4.81 14.49
N LEU A 17 31.21 -5.28 14.46
CA LEU A 17 30.16 -4.68 13.64
C LEU A 17 29.82 -3.25 14.10
N THR A 18 29.70 -3.02 15.41
CA THR A 18 29.47 -1.69 16.00
C THR A 18 30.61 -0.73 15.68
N VAL A 19 31.86 -1.16 15.80
CA VAL A 19 33.04 -0.33 15.49
C VAL A 19 33.12 -0.02 14.00
N CYS A 20 32.88 -1.01 13.13
CA CYS A 20 32.80 -0.80 11.69
C CYS A 20 31.68 0.17 11.31
N LEU A 21 30.52 0.07 11.96
CA LEU A 21 29.40 0.98 11.72
C LEU A 21 29.76 2.41 12.11
N ALA A 22 30.35 2.62 13.28
CA ALA A 22 30.80 3.93 13.72
C ALA A 22 31.82 4.56 12.75
N PHE A 23 32.73 3.74 12.21
CA PHE A 23 33.67 4.17 11.19
C PHE A 23 32.97 4.59 9.88
N LEU A 24 31.91 3.88 9.48
CA LEU A 24 31.12 4.22 8.28
C LEU A 24 30.30 5.51 8.45
N VAL A 25 29.87 5.84 9.67
CA VAL A 25 29.12 7.08 9.94
C VAL A 25 30.04 8.28 10.24
N ALA A 26 31.35 8.07 10.43
CA ALA A 26 32.30 9.16 10.66
C ALA A 26 32.49 10.02 9.38
N VAL A 27 31.96 11.24 9.41
CA VAL A 27 31.80 12.09 8.20
C VAL A 27 33.08 12.84 7.81
N SER A 28 33.91 13.27 8.77
CA SER A 28 35.14 14.04 8.49
C SER A 28 36.20 13.84 9.59
N PRO A 29 37.51 13.90 9.26
CA PRO A 29 38.57 13.92 10.28
C PRO A 29 38.44 15.17 11.17
N GLY A 30 38.11 14.99 12.45
CA GLY A 30 37.99 16.07 13.44
C GLY A 30 36.56 16.40 13.89
N ASP A 31 35.54 15.90 13.17
CA ASP A 31 34.14 16.06 13.57
C ASP A 31 33.69 14.85 14.41
N GLN A 32 33.16 15.10 15.61
CA GLN A 32 32.45 14.07 16.40
C GLN A 32 31.02 13.89 15.86
N LEU A 33 30.48 12.66 15.89
CA LEU A 33 29.10 12.38 15.43
C LEU A 33 28.10 13.23 16.19
N LEU A 34 28.34 13.49 17.47
CA LEU A 34 27.60 14.48 18.24
C LEU A 34 28.59 15.39 18.96
N HIS A 35 28.39 16.70 18.87
CA HIS A 35 29.00 17.60 19.84
C HIS A 35 28.19 17.52 21.14
N PRO A 36 28.81 17.03 22.21
CA PRO A 36 28.78 17.77 23.45
C PRO A 36 30.21 18.10 23.89
N GLU A 37 30.35 19.26 24.52
CA GLU A 37 31.60 19.86 24.99
C GLU A 37 32.57 18.87 25.62
N LYS A 38 33.85 18.97 25.22
CA LYS A 38 35.06 18.41 25.86
C LYS A 38 34.84 17.13 26.69
N LYS A 39 34.82 15.96 26.04
CA LYS A 39 35.20 14.70 26.74
C LYS A 39 36.62 14.90 27.31
N LYS A 40 36.76 14.83 28.64
CA LYS A 40 38.05 14.75 29.33
C LYS A 40 38.91 13.67 28.65
N THR A 41 40.17 14.00 28.39
CA THR A 41 41.11 13.09 27.75
C THR A 41 41.31 11.84 28.59
N ARG A 42 41.66 10.70 27.98
CA ARG A 42 41.97 9.43 28.68
C ARG A 42 42.95 9.62 29.85
N ALA A 43 43.88 10.56 29.72
CA ALA A 43 44.83 10.94 30.75
C ALA A 43 44.23 11.64 31.99
N GLU A 44 43.03 12.23 31.89
CA GLU A 44 42.34 12.88 33.01
C GLU A 44 41.40 11.94 33.77
N ARG A 45 40.99 10.81 33.17
CA ARG A 45 40.24 9.74 33.85
C ARG A 45 41.16 8.85 34.69
N ASP A 46 42.38 8.63 34.23
CA ASP A 46 43.39 7.82 34.94
C ASP A 46 43.96 8.53 36.20
N ALA A 47 43.62 9.80 36.44
CA ALA A 47 44.16 10.61 37.55
C ALA A 47 43.26 10.68 38.79
N GLU A 48 42.01 10.21 38.73
CA GLU A 48 41.03 10.28 39.84
C GLU A 48 40.56 8.90 40.37
N GLY A 49 41.10 7.78 39.88
CA GLY A 49 40.71 6.43 40.31
C GLY A 49 41.63 5.82 41.38
N ASP A 50 41.21 5.87 42.65
CA ASP A 50 41.76 5.03 43.73
C ASP A 50 41.09 3.64 43.71
N GLU A 51 41.91 2.59 43.59
CA GLU A 51 41.75 1.19 44.05
C GLU A 51 40.43 0.39 43.88
N VAL A 52 39.59 0.62 42.85
CA VAL A 52 38.42 -0.27 42.55
C VAL A 52 38.45 -0.92 41.14
N ASP A 53 39.57 -0.83 40.43
CA ASP A 53 39.64 -1.06 38.97
C ASP A 53 39.88 -2.51 38.46
N THR A 54 39.82 -3.54 39.30
CA THR A 54 40.14 -4.90 38.82
C THR A 54 39.02 -5.59 38.02
N ALA A 55 37.76 -5.14 38.12
CA ALA A 55 36.64 -5.71 37.35
C ALA A 55 36.34 -4.97 36.04
N HIS A 56 36.78 -3.71 35.90
CA HIS A 56 36.59 -2.91 34.68
C HIS A 56 37.59 -3.28 33.55
N ALA A 57 38.68 -3.98 33.88
CA ALA A 57 39.73 -4.31 32.93
C ALA A 57 39.34 -5.41 31.93
N ASP A 58 38.42 -6.31 32.30
CA ASP A 58 38.07 -7.49 31.48
C ASP A 58 36.99 -7.20 30.41
N HIS A 59 36.31 -6.04 30.45
CA HIS A 59 35.18 -5.70 29.56
C HIS A 59 35.31 -4.33 28.84
N ILE A 60 36.55 -3.86 28.61
CA ILE A 60 36.82 -2.54 28.01
C ILE A 60 36.18 -2.39 26.63
N CYS A 61 36.21 -3.46 25.82
CA CYS A 61 35.68 -3.42 24.46
C CYS A 61 34.15 -3.35 24.45
N GLU A 62 33.48 -4.04 25.37
CA GLU A 62 32.03 -4.06 25.54
C GLU A 62 31.51 -2.69 25.97
N TRP A 63 32.18 -2.05 26.93
CA TRP A 63 31.87 -0.68 27.36
C TRP A 63 32.07 0.34 26.25
N GLN A 64 33.12 0.20 25.45
CA GLN A 64 33.33 1.04 24.28
C GLN A 64 32.20 0.88 23.25
N ALA A 65 31.71 -0.34 23.03
CA ALA A 65 30.56 -0.59 22.15
C ALA A 65 29.28 0.06 22.68
N CYS A 66 29.04 0.01 24.00
CA CYS A 66 27.93 0.69 24.66
C CYS A 66 27.96 2.21 24.44
N GLU A 67 29.11 2.87 24.66
CA GLU A 67 29.28 4.31 24.41
C GLU A 67 29.00 4.67 22.95
N ILE A 68 29.56 3.92 22.01
CA ILE A 68 29.39 4.14 20.56
C ILE A 68 27.92 3.99 20.17
N MET A 69 27.23 2.93 20.63
CA MET A 69 25.83 2.73 20.29
C MET A 69 24.92 3.80 20.87
N ALA A 70 25.19 4.28 22.09
CA ALA A 70 24.42 5.37 22.69
C ALA A 70 24.53 6.67 21.89
N GLU A 71 25.74 6.98 21.36
CA GLU A 71 26.01 8.12 20.47
C GLU A 71 25.31 7.95 19.11
N LEU A 72 25.38 6.75 18.51
CA LEU A 72 24.72 6.46 17.23
C LEU A 72 23.19 6.59 17.31
N VAL A 73 22.58 6.13 18.41
CA VAL A 73 21.13 6.25 18.64
C VAL A 73 20.71 7.71 18.73
N GLU A 74 21.49 8.57 19.39
CA GLU A 74 21.21 10.01 19.41
C GLU A 74 21.44 10.67 18.04
N GLY A 75 22.42 10.17 17.28
CA GLY A 75 22.65 10.53 15.88
C GLY A 75 21.46 10.24 14.95
N LEU A 76 20.53 9.36 15.32
CA LEU A 76 19.31 9.09 14.55
C LEU A 76 18.37 10.30 14.47
N GLN A 77 18.40 11.24 15.42
CA GLN A 77 17.55 12.45 15.34
C GLN A 77 18.08 13.49 14.35
N SER A 78 19.37 13.42 14.00
CA SER A 78 20.04 14.52 13.31
C SER A 78 20.89 14.07 12.10
N ILE A 79 21.93 13.27 12.31
CA ILE A 79 22.83 12.82 11.22
C ILE A 79 22.11 11.83 10.32
N LEU A 80 21.41 10.87 10.89
CA LEU A 80 20.73 9.82 10.13
C LEU A 80 19.25 10.15 9.89
N ALA A 81 18.83 11.41 10.00
CA ALA A 81 17.46 11.85 9.72
C ALA A 81 17.36 12.40 8.29
N LEU A 82 16.59 11.74 7.42
CA LEU A 82 16.38 12.20 6.04
C LEU A 82 15.78 13.61 6.03
N GLY A 83 16.37 14.50 5.22
CA GLY A 83 15.95 15.91 5.12
C GLY A 83 16.49 16.83 6.21
N HIS A 84 17.17 16.30 7.23
CA HIS A 84 17.84 17.11 8.24
C HIS A 84 19.11 17.76 7.67
N HIS A 85 19.41 19.00 8.05
CA HIS A 85 20.56 19.75 7.52
C HIS A 85 21.91 19.02 7.75
N ARG A 86 22.04 18.28 8.87
CA ARG A 86 23.23 17.46 9.17
C ARG A 86 23.33 16.15 8.36
N ASN A 87 22.22 15.69 7.74
CA ASN A 87 22.23 14.54 6.84
C ASN A 87 22.77 14.91 5.44
N SER A 88 22.94 16.20 5.13
CA SER A 88 23.44 16.65 3.81
C SER A 88 24.83 16.14 3.45
N ALA A 89 25.66 15.85 4.46
CA ALA A 89 27.00 15.27 4.26
C ALA A 89 26.96 13.76 3.99
N PHE A 90 25.80 13.11 4.15
CA PHE A 90 25.63 11.67 4.04
C PHE A 90 24.83 11.30 2.79
N PRO A 91 25.26 10.30 1.98
CA PRO A 91 24.47 9.85 0.84
C PRO A 91 23.10 9.33 1.29
N ALA A 92 22.02 9.98 0.81
CA ALA A 92 20.65 9.72 1.28
C ALA A 92 20.21 8.25 1.15
N PHE A 93 20.75 7.50 0.18
CA PHE A 93 20.40 6.08 -0.03
C PHE A 93 20.89 5.15 1.08
N LEU A 94 21.92 5.53 1.84
CA LEU A 94 22.44 4.76 2.97
C LEU A 94 21.66 5.03 4.26
N THR A 95 21.03 6.20 4.37
CA THR A 95 20.34 6.65 5.58
C THR A 95 19.30 5.64 6.07
N PRO A 96 18.34 5.14 5.27
CA PRO A 96 17.34 4.17 5.73
C PRO A 96 17.95 2.88 6.26
N THR A 97 18.96 2.35 5.55
CA THR A 97 19.62 1.08 5.90
C THR A 97 20.41 1.23 7.19
N LEU A 98 21.18 2.31 7.36
CA LEU A 98 21.95 2.53 8.57
C LEU A 98 21.07 2.82 9.79
N ARG A 99 20.00 3.61 9.63
CA ARG A 99 19.01 3.80 10.71
C ARG A 99 18.51 2.45 11.21
N ASN A 100 18.14 1.58 10.29
CA ASN A 100 17.61 0.26 10.61
C ASN A 100 18.63 -0.65 11.31
N ILE A 101 19.90 -0.61 10.85
CA ILE A 101 20.98 -1.36 11.49
C ILE A 101 21.26 -0.84 12.89
N VAL A 102 21.34 0.49 13.09
CA VAL A 102 21.56 1.09 14.42
C VAL A 102 20.47 0.66 15.40
N ILE A 103 19.19 0.72 14.99
CA ILE A 103 18.06 0.28 15.82
C ILE A 103 18.20 -1.22 16.15
N SER A 104 18.51 -2.05 15.16
CA SER A 104 18.65 -3.50 15.33
C SER A 104 19.78 -3.87 16.29
N LEU A 105 20.95 -3.23 16.18
CA LEU A 105 22.09 -3.49 17.04
C LEU A 105 21.88 -2.98 18.47
N SER A 106 21.20 -1.84 18.63
CA SER A 106 20.87 -1.27 19.94
C SER A 106 19.87 -2.13 20.74
N ARG A 107 19.25 -3.13 20.10
CA ARG A 107 18.35 -4.10 20.75
C ARG A 107 19.07 -5.34 21.26
N LEU A 108 20.36 -5.51 20.99
CA LEU A 108 21.13 -6.65 21.46
C LEU A 108 21.36 -6.57 22.98
N PRO A 109 21.25 -7.68 23.74
CA PRO A 109 21.42 -7.68 25.21
C PRO A 109 22.74 -7.05 25.68
N LEU A 110 23.80 -7.13 24.87
CA LEU A 110 25.10 -6.54 25.13
C LEU A 110 25.04 -5.01 25.36
N VAL A 111 24.23 -4.28 24.59
CA VAL A 111 24.21 -2.80 24.61
C VAL A 111 22.86 -2.22 25.03
N ASN A 112 21.80 -3.02 25.01
CA ASN A 112 20.43 -2.53 25.11
C ASN A 112 20.16 -1.77 26.40
N SER A 113 20.49 -2.34 27.57
CA SER A 113 20.28 -1.68 28.86
C SER A 113 20.98 -0.32 28.94
N TYR A 114 22.22 -0.22 28.42
CA TYR A 114 22.96 1.04 28.37
C TYR A 114 22.33 2.06 27.42
N THR A 115 21.96 1.65 26.20
CA THR A 115 21.39 2.56 25.18
C THR A 115 20.02 3.15 25.55
N ARG A 116 19.30 2.50 26.47
CA ARG A 116 18.01 2.99 26.99
C ARG A 116 18.17 4.09 28.04
N VAL A 117 19.35 4.24 28.62
CA VAL A 117 19.62 5.27 29.63
C VAL A 117 19.90 6.62 28.95
N PRO A 118 19.14 7.69 29.27
CA PRO A 118 19.40 9.02 28.75
C PRO A 118 20.79 9.54 29.15
N PRO A 119 21.53 10.19 28.23
CA PRO A 119 22.80 10.84 28.54
C PRO A 119 22.74 11.81 29.74
N LEU A 120 21.61 12.48 29.95
CA LEU A 120 21.42 13.38 31.09
C LEU A 120 21.46 12.66 32.43
N VAL A 121 20.97 11.42 32.53
CA VAL A 121 20.98 10.63 33.78
C VAL A 121 22.41 10.38 34.27
N TRP A 122 23.35 10.15 33.36
CA TRP A 122 24.77 10.01 33.69
C TRP A 122 25.36 11.28 34.29
N LYS A 123 24.92 12.45 33.82
CA LYS A 123 25.37 13.76 34.35
C LYS A 123 24.82 14.04 35.74
N LEU A 124 23.67 13.47 36.09
CA LEU A 124 23.03 13.58 37.40
C LEU A 124 23.64 12.63 38.45
N GLY A 125 24.69 11.88 38.10
CA GLY A 125 25.46 11.06 39.04
C GLY A 125 24.95 9.64 39.23
N TRP A 126 23.99 9.18 38.42
CA TRP A 126 23.53 7.80 38.46
C TRP A 126 24.58 6.87 37.84
N SER A 127 25.13 5.95 38.62
CA SER A 127 26.18 5.01 38.20
C SER A 127 26.06 3.67 38.94
N PRO A 128 25.05 2.85 38.60
CA PRO A 128 24.84 1.57 39.26
C PRO A 128 25.93 0.56 38.87
N GLN A 129 26.13 -0.45 39.72
CA GLN A 129 27.01 -1.56 39.36
C GLN A 129 26.38 -2.38 38.23
N PRO A 130 27.08 -2.59 37.11
CA PRO A 130 26.57 -3.37 36.00
C PRO A 130 26.58 -4.87 36.33
N GLY A 131 25.62 -5.60 35.78
CA GLY A 131 25.50 -7.05 35.91
C GLY A 131 25.33 -7.74 34.56
N GLY A 132 24.80 -8.96 34.60
CA GLY A 132 24.51 -9.77 33.42
C GLY A 132 25.74 -10.50 32.85
N GLU A 133 25.51 -11.32 31.84
CA GLU A 133 26.54 -12.19 31.24
C GLU A 133 27.70 -11.42 30.60
N TYR A 134 27.44 -10.19 30.13
CA TYR A 134 28.42 -9.33 29.45
C TYR A 134 28.97 -8.20 30.34
N GLY A 135 28.51 -8.08 31.59
CA GLY A 135 28.94 -7.00 32.49
C GLY A 135 28.47 -5.59 32.08
N THR A 136 27.40 -5.50 31.28
CA THR A 136 26.83 -4.24 30.74
C THR A 136 25.34 -4.06 31.05
N THR A 137 24.71 -5.02 31.73
CA THR A 137 23.28 -4.94 32.09
C THR A 137 23.11 -4.00 33.27
N LEU A 138 22.32 -2.94 33.08
CA LEU A 138 22.02 -1.94 34.11
C LEU A 138 20.60 -2.15 34.65
N PRO A 139 20.35 -1.79 35.93
CA PRO A 139 19.00 -1.75 36.47
C PRO A 139 18.16 -0.66 35.78
N GLU A 140 16.84 -0.76 35.91
CA GLU A 140 15.91 0.27 35.43
C GLU A 140 16.14 1.61 36.14
N ILE A 141 15.87 2.70 35.42
CA ILE A 141 16.11 4.06 35.90
C ILE A 141 15.13 4.37 37.04
N PRO A 142 15.61 4.83 38.22
CA PRO A 142 14.71 5.21 39.30
C PRO A 142 13.77 6.34 38.86
N VAL A 143 12.49 6.24 39.25
CA VAL A 143 11.42 7.16 38.85
C VAL A 143 11.73 8.61 39.25
N ASP A 144 12.51 8.83 40.29
CA ASP A 144 12.93 10.16 40.76
C ASP A 144 13.68 10.96 39.69
N PHE A 145 14.53 10.30 38.89
CA PHE A 145 15.24 10.96 37.77
C PHE A 145 14.32 11.28 36.60
N LEU A 146 13.24 10.52 36.44
CA LEU A 146 12.26 10.70 35.35
C LEU A 146 11.24 11.81 35.67
N GLN A 147 11.29 12.40 36.86
CA GLN A 147 10.51 13.60 37.20
C GLN A 147 11.05 14.86 36.51
N GLU A 148 12.30 14.83 36.03
CA GLU A 148 12.83 15.91 35.20
C GLU A 148 12.34 15.75 33.76
N LYS A 149 11.62 16.76 33.26
CA LYS A 149 10.98 16.75 31.93
C LYS A 149 11.95 16.45 30.78
N ASP A 150 13.16 17.01 30.80
CA ASP A 150 14.12 16.82 29.72
C ASP A 150 14.75 15.42 29.75
N VAL A 151 15.03 14.89 30.96
CA VAL A 151 15.45 13.50 31.16
C VAL A 151 14.36 12.55 30.65
N PHE A 152 13.10 12.82 31.00
CA PHE A 152 11.98 11.99 30.58
C PHE A 152 11.80 12.03 29.06
N ARG A 153 11.91 13.19 28.41
CA ARG A 153 11.86 13.30 26.94
C ARG A 153 12.92 12.47 26.24
N GLU A 154 14.16 12.50 26.73
CA GLU A 154 15.23 11.66 26.19
C GLU A 154 14.93 10.17 26.41
N PHE A 155 14.44 9.79 27.59
CA PHE A 155 14.03 8.42 27.89
C PHE A 155 12.93 7.94 26.93
N LEU A 156 11.88 8.74 26.74
CA LEU A 156 10.78 8.46 25.81
C LEU A 156 11.27 8.29 24.38
N TYR A 157 12.22 9.11 23.95
CA TYR A 157 12.86 8.96 22.64
C TYR A 157 13.56 7.61 22.48
N ARG A 158 14.33 7.18 23.50
CA ARG A 158 15.05 5.89 23.45
C ARG A 158 14.07 4.71 23.39
N ILE A 159 13.07 4.67 24.27
CA ILE A 159 12.13 3.52 24.30
C ILE A 159 11.26 3.44 23.04
N ASN A 160 10.86 4.58 22.45
CA ASN A 160 10.05 4.58 21.22
C ASN A 160 10.89 4.22 19.98
N THR A 161 12.15 4.65 19.93
CA THR A 161 13.06 4.36 18.80
C THR A 161 13.53 2.90 18.83
N LEU A 162 13.83 2.38 20.02
CA LEU A 162 14.35 1.03 20.19
C LEU A 162 13.25 -0.01 20.30
N GLY A 163 12.07 0.36 20.79
CA GLY A 163 11.02 -0.56 21.19
C GLY A 163 11.43 -1.43 22.38
N TRP A 164 10.91 -2.66 22.43
CA TRP A 164 11.21 -3.64 23.47
C TRP A 164 11.58 -5.00 22.87
N SER A 165 12.44 -5.75 23.58
CA SER A 165 13.07 -7.00 23.15
C SER A 165 12.41 -8.24 23.77
N SER A 166 11.76 -8.09 24.92
CA SER A 166 11.13 -9.17 25.66
C SER A 166 9.87 -8.69 26.38
N ARG A 167 9.00 -9.64 26.76
CA ARG A 167 7.83 -9.37 27.61
C ARG A 167 8.22 -8.69 28.93
N THR A 168 9.30 -9.13 29.55
CA THR A 168 9.80 -8.55 30.81
C THR A 168 10.16 -7.08 30.62
N GLN A 169 10.88 -6.75 29.55
CA GLN A 169 11.22 -5.35 29.26
C GLN A 169 9.98 -4.48 28.98
N PHE A 170 8.93 -5.04 28.38
CA PHE A 170 7.65 -4.34 28.23
C PHE A 170 7.03 -4.04 29.60
N GLU A 171 6.92 -5.04 30.47
CA GLU A 171 6.33 -4.92 31.81
C GLU A 171 7.13 -3.95 32.72
N GLU A 172 8.47 -3.97 32.62
CA GLU A 172 9.36 -3.01 33.28
C GLU A 172 9.10 -1.57 32.82
N THR A 173 9.07 -1.35 31.49
CA THR A 173 8.77 -0.03 30.93
C THR A 173 7.38 0.45 31.33
N TRP A 174 6.40 -0.45 31.30
CA TRP A 174 5.02 -0.17 31.71
C TRP A 174 4.96 0.28 33.18
N ALA A 175 5.61 -0.44 34.09
CA ALA A 175 5.67 -0.10 35.50
C ALA A 175 6.37 1.25 35.74
N THR A 176 7.46 1.53 35.03
CA THR A 176 8.19 2.80 35.11
C THR A 176 7.31 3.98 34.67
N LEU A 177 6.60 3.86 33.54
CA LEU A 177 5.70 4.90 33.05
C LEU A 177 4.51 5.15 33.97
N LEU A 178 3.92 4.08 34.54
CA LEU A 178 2.87 4.21 35.55
C LEU A 178 3.39 4.82 36.85
N GLY A 179 4.62 4.48 37.26
CA GLY A 179 5.28 5.07 38.41
C GLY A 179 5.37 6.60 38.27
N VAL A 180 5.86 7.06 37.11
CA VAL A 180 5.90 8.49 36.78
C VAL A 180 4.51 9.13 36.88
N LEU A 181 3.49 8.49 36.32
CA LEU A 181 2.11 8.98 36.32
C LEU A 181 1.48 9.07 37.73
N VAL A 182 1.78 8.11 38.62
CA VAL A 182 1.18 8.02 39.97
C VAL A 182 1.92 8.88 41.00
N THR A 183 3.22 9.08 40.82
CA THR A 183 4.04 9.91 41.74
C THR A 183 3.66 11.39 41.74
N GLN A 184 2.90 11.85 40.74
CA GLN A 184 2.41 13.22 40.66
C GLN A 184 0.87 13.27 40.84
N PRO A 185 0.36 13.49 42.06
CA PRO A 185 -1.08 13.69 42.23
C PRO A 185 -1.55 14.89 41.39
N ILE A 186 -2.66 14.73 40.66
CA ILE A 186 -3.22 15.71 39.68
C ILE A 186 -3.78 16.99 40.38
N THR A 187 -3.45 17.21 41.65
CA THR A 187 -4.07 18.22 42.50
C THR A 187 -3.43 19.59 42.32
N MET A 188 -4.18 20.55 41.81
CA MET A 188 -3.87 21.98 41.98
C MET A 188 -4.26 22.41 43.40
N ASP A 189 -3.33 22.96 44.18
CA ASP A 189 -3.64 23.77 45.37
C ASP A 189 -3.71 25.24 44.91
N GLN A 190 -4.87 25.88 45.04
CA GLN A 190 -5.12 27.23 44.52
C GLN A 190 -4.51 28.38 45.36
N GLU A 191 -3.52 28.11 46.20
CA GLU A 191 -2.98 29.10 47.13
C GLU A 191 -1.46 29.21 46.99
N GLU A 192 -0.97 29.79 45.88
CA GLU A 192 0.28 30.59 45.75
C GLU A 192 0.72 30.73 44.27
N GLU A 193 1.20 31.91 43.85
CA GLU A 193 1.64 32.17 42.46
C GLU A 193 2.87 31.32 42.05
N THR A 194 3.70 30.90 43.01
CA THR A 194 4.82 29.96 42.83
C THR A 194 4.37 28.52 42.56
N GLN A 195 3.16 28.14 42.96
CA GLN A 195 2.60 26.80 42.76
C GLN A 195 2.20 26.54 41.29
N GLN A 196 1.89 27.60 40.53
CA GLN A 196 1.35 27.49 39.18
C GLN A 196 2.36 26.99 38.14
N GLU A 197 3.64 27.34 38.28
CA GLU A 197 4.69 26.90 37.37
C GLU A 197 5.03 25.42 37.59
N GLU A 198 5.15 25.00 38.86
CA GLU A 198 5.32 23.59 39.22
C GLU A 198 4.13 22.74 38.78
N ASP A 199 2.90 23.22 38.96
CA ASP A 199 1.68 22.52 38.53
C ASP A 199 1.59 22.39 37.00
N LEU A 200 2.10 23.39 36.26
CA LEU A 200 2.18 23.33 34.80
C LEU A 200 3.22 22.29 34.33
N GLU A 201 4.40 22.26 34.94
CA GLU A 201 5.43 21.26 34.63
C GLU A 201 4.95 19.85 34.95
N ARG A 202 4.29 19.65 36.10
CA ARG A 202 3.64 18.38 36.46
C ARG A 202 2.61 17.95 35.42
N THR A 203 1.74 18.87 35.01
CA THR A 203 0.73 18.60 33.98
C THR A 203 1.37 18.19 32.65
N GLN A 204 2.46 18.86 32.24
CA GLN A 204 3.19 18.50 31.02
C GLN A 204 3.84 17.13 31.10
N LEU A 205 4.34 16.74 32.27
CA LEU A 205 4.94 15.44 32.50
C LEU A 205 3.89 14.33 32.45
N ASN A 206 2.71 14.55 33.03
CA ASN A 206 1.55 13.67 32.89
C ASN A 206 1.10 13.50 31.43
N VAL A 207 1.06 14.58 30.64
CA VAL A 207 0.77 14.52 29.19
C VAL A 207 1.79 13.64 28.46
N LEU A 208 3.09 13.84 28.72
CA LEU A 208 4.15 13.02 28.12
C LEU A 208 4.05 11.55 28.55
N ALA A 209 3.70 11.27 29.80
CA ALA A 209 3.52 9.92 30.31
C ALA A 209 2.33 9.22 29.63
N VAL A 210 1.19 9.89 29.46
CA VAL A 210 0.04 9.36 28.71
C VAL A 210 0.41 9.07 27.25
N GLN A 211 1.15 9.97 26.58
CA GLN A 211 1.66 9.75 25.22
C GLN A 211 2.59 8.54 25.12
N ALA A 212 3.47 8.37 26.11
CA ALA A 212 4.41 7.26 26.19
C ALA A 212 3.71 5.92 26.40
N ILE A 213 2.74 5.87 27.33
CA ILE A 213 1.91 4.69 27.60
C ILE A 213 1.15 4.28 26.33
N THR A 214 0.55 5.26 25.65
CA THR A 214 -0.14 5.03 24.38
C THR A 214 0.80 4.42 23.34
N SER A 215 2.00 4.99 23.18
CA SER A 215 3.01 4.52 22.23
C SER A 215 3.50 3.10 22.56
N LEU A 216 3.71 2.81 23.84
CA LEU A 216 4.12 1.49 24.33
C LEU A 216 3.04 0.44 24.03
N VAL A 217 1.78 0.71 24.35
CA VAL A 217 0.68 -0.24 24.10
C VAL A 217 0.45 -0.44 22.60
N LEU A 218 0.48 0.63 21.80
CA LEU A 218 0.39 0.53 20.33
C LEU A 218 1.56 -0.28 19.73
N SER A 219 2.75 -0.24 20.33
CA SER A 219 3.89 -1.02 19.86
C SER A 219 3.66 -2.54 19.93
N ALA A 220 2.75 -3.00 20.79
CA ALA A 220 2.33 -4.40 20.84
C ALA A 220 1.42 -4.82 19.66
N MET A 221 0.86 -3.84 18.93
CA MET A 221 0.08 -4.03 17.72
C MET A 221 0.96 -4.09 16.45
N THR A 222 2.29 -4.01 16.59
CA THR A 222 3.20 -4.05 15.44
C THR A 222 3.42 -5.47 14.92
N LEU A 223 3.48 -5.62 13.59
CA LEU A 223 3.70 -6.87 12.87
C LEU A 223 4.89 -6.71 11.91
N PRO A 224 5.69 -7.76 11.68
CA PRO A 224 5.49 -9.16 12.11
C PRO A 224 5.98 -9.46 13.53
N THR A 225 6.90 -8.67 14.09
CA THR A 225 7.46 -8.88 15.43
C THR A 225 7.05 -7.73 16.35
N ALA A 226 6.17 -8.01 17.32
CA ALA A 226 5.72 -6.98 18.26
C ALA A 226 6.90 -6.31 18.99
N GLY A 227 6.80 -4.99 19.15
CA GLY A 227 7.81 -4.22 19.87
C GLY A 227 9.14 -4.01 19.13
N ASN A 228 9.28 -4.45 17.87
CA ASN A 228 10.51 -4.25 17.09
C ASN A 228 10.33 -3.25 15.93
N PRO A 229 10.66 -1.97 16.12
CA PRO A 229 10.51 -0.93 15.08
C PRO A 229 11.40 -1.13 13.85
N ALA A 230 12.44 -1.98 13.93
CA ALA A 230 13.34 -2.21 12.80
C ALA A 230 12.75 -3.16 11.74
N VAL A 231 11.82 -4.04 12.12
CA VAL A 231 11.25 -5.01 11.17
C VAL A 231 9.74 -4.89 11.05
N SER A 232 9.11 -4.17 11.97
CA SER A 232 7.66 -4.14 12.12
C SER A 232 7.08 -2.75 11.97
N CYS A 233 5.83 -2.71 11.52
CA CYS A 233 4.97 -1.54 11.53
C CYS A 233 3.61 -1.87 12.13
N LEU A 234 2.80 -0.85 12.42
CA LEU A 234 1.49 -1.01 13.06
C LEU A 234 0.54 -1.81 12.16
N GLU A 235 -0.18 -2.77 12.76
CA GLU A 235 -1.23 -3.54 12.08
C GLU A 235 -2.24 -2.60 11.40
N GLN A 236 -2.59 -2.94 10.16
CA GLN A 236 -3.61 -2.27 9.37
C GLN A 236 -4.73 -3.26 9.06
N GLN A 237 -5.98 -2.82 9.23
CA GLN A 237 -7.17 -3.53 8.76
C GLN A 237 -7.96 -2.59 7.87
N PRO A 238 -7.93 -2.79 6.54
CA PRO A 238 -8.69 -1.95 5.64
C PRO A 238 -10.20 -2.07 5.91
N ARG A 239 -10.93 -0.97 5.70
CA ARG A 239 -12.41 -0.97 5.74
C ARG A 239 -13.01 -1.48 4.43
N ASN A 240 -12.28 -1.28 3.35
CA ASN A 240 -12.72 -1.63 2.01
C ASN A 240 -12.61 -3.16 1.82
N LYS A 241 -13.75 -3.79 1.55
CA LYS A 241 -13.86 -5.24 1.33
C LYS A 241 -13.16 -5.66 0.02
N SER A 242 -12.84 -6.95 -0.11
CA SER A 242 -12.33 -7.53 -1.35
C SER A 242 -13.36 -7.38 -2.48
N LEU A 243 -12.86 -7.07 -3.69
CA LEU A 243 -13.71 -6.83 -4.86
C LEU A 243 -14.12 -8.15 -5.52
N LYS A 244 -15.43 -8.44 -5.57
CA LYS A 244 -15.99 -9.64 -6.22
C LYS A 244 -15.61 -9.73 -7.71
N ALA A 245 -15.50 -8.60 -8.40
CA ALA A 245 -15.14 -8.54 -9.82
C ALA A 245 -13.78 -9.22 -10.12
N LEU A 246 -12.82 -9.17 -9.18
CA LEU A 246 -11.49 -9.75 -9.34
C LEU A 246 -11.48 -11.28 -9.17
N GLU A 247 -12.51 -11.87 -8.57
CA GLU A 247 -12.60 -13.32 -8.34
C GLU A 247 -13.02 -14.10 -9.60
N THR A 248 -13.65 -13.40 -10.55
CA THR A 248 -14.08 -13.93 -11.85
C THR A 248 -12.90 -14.37 -12.73
N ARG A 249 -13.15 -15.23 -13.74
CA ARG A 249 -12.09 -15.70 -14.66
C ARG A 249 -11.35 -14.54 -15.34
N PHE A 250 -12.08 -13.55 -15.83
CA PHE A 250 -11.51 -12.38 -16.50
C PHE A 250 -10.94 -11.37 -15.50
N GLY A 251 -11.55 -11.24 -14.32
CA GLY A 251 -11.00 -10.47 -13.19
C GLY A 251 -9.64 -10.96 -12.70
N ARG A 252 -9.40 -12.28 -12.67
CA ARG A 252 -8.07 -12.84 -12.35
C ARG A 252 -7.01 -12.46 -13.37
N LYS A 253 -7.38 -12.39 -14.66
CA LYS A 253 -6.46 -11.90 -15.72
C LYS A 253 -6.11 -10.43 -15.50
N LEU A 254 -7.12 -9.60 -15.17
CA LEU A 254 -6.91 -8.21 -14.79
C LEU A 254 -6.00 -8.09 -13.57
N ALA A 255 -6.21 -8.89 -12.53
CA ALA A 255 -5.40 -8.84 -11.30
C ALA A 255 -3.90 -9.07 -11.58
N VAL A 256 -3.56 -9.98 -12.50
CA VAL A 256 -2.16 -10.22 -12.92
C VAL A 256 -1.57 -8.98 -13.61
N ILE A 257 -2.25 -8.46 -14.64
CA ILE A 257 -1.75 -7.31 -15.42
C ILE A 257 -1.69 -6.03 -14.56
N ARG A 258 -2.75 -5.78 -13.78
CA ARG A 258 -2.82 -4.63 -12.88
C ARG A 258 -1.85 -4.76 -11.72
N GLY A 259 -1.53 -5.97 -11.28
CA GLY A 259 -0.50 -6.27 -10.28
C GLY A 259 0.91 -5.89 -10.73
N GLU A 260 1.26 -6.14 -12.00
CA GLU A 260 2.55 -5.68 -12.57
C GLU A 260 2.65 -4.15 -12.56
N VAL A 261 1.57 -3.45 -12.93
CA VAL A 261 1.49 -1.99 -12.89
C VAL A 261 1.53 -1.47 -11.45
N GLU A 262 0.83 -2.12 -10.52
CA GLU A 262 0.78 -1.78 -9.11
C GLU A 262 2.18 -1.81 -8.47
N ARG A 263 2.92 -2.89 -8.73
CA ARG A 263 4.25 -3.10 -8.19
C ARG A 263 5.21 -1.98 -8.59
N GLU A 264 5.07 -1.47 -9.81
CA GLU A 264 5.90 -0.39 -10.36
C GLU A 264 5.46 0.98 -9.83
N ILE A 265 4.15 1.21 -9.65
CA ILE A 265 3.64 2.40 -8.94
C ILE A 265 4.20 2.47 -7.51
N GLN A 266 4.16 1.35 -6.78
CA GLN A 266 4.73 1.27 -5.43
C GLN A 266 6.23 1.58 -5.44
N SER A 267 6.99 1.03 -6.39
CA SER A 267 8.43 1.34 -6.51
C SER A 267 8.73 2.81 -6.79
N LEU A 268 7.83 3.54 -7.46
CA LEU A 268 8.04 4.93 -7.86
C LEU A 268 7.55 5.95 -6.83
N VAL A 269 6.51 5.62 -6.05
CA VAL A 269 5.74 6.61 -5.27
C VAL A 269 5.72 6.33 -3.77
N SER A 270 5.90 5.07 -3.37
CA SER A 270 5.80 4.66 -1.97
C SER A 270 6.79 5.41 -1.09
N LYS A 271 6.34 5.82 0.10
CA LYS A 271 7.21 6.41 1.14
C LYS A 271 8.24 5.40 1.70
N ARG A 272 7.96 4.09 1.56
CA ARG A 272 8.82 2.96 1.95
C ARG A 272 9.20 2.95 3.44
N ASP A 273 8.30 3.36 4.34
CA ASP A 273 8.56 3.37 5.79
C ASP A 273 8.92 1.97 6.34
N ASN A 274 8.38 0.92 5.73
CA ASN A 274 8.58 -0.49 6.07
C ASN A 274 9.64 -1.22 5.24
N VAL A 275 10.37 -0.54 4.35
CA VAL A 275 11.40 -1.14 3.49
C VAL A 275 12.69 -0.35 3.59
N HIS A 276 13.67 -0.90 4.30
CA HIS A 276 14.95 -0.22 4.58
C HIS A 276 16.06 -0.51 3.57
N THR A 277 15.84 -1.44 2.63
CA THR A 277 16.82 -1.81 1.59
C THR A 277 16.45 -1.20 0.23
N HIS A 278 17.42 -1.15 -0.69
CA HIS A 278 17.22 -0.55 -2.01
C HIS A 278 16.34 -1.39 -2.96
N HIS A 279 16.03 -2.65 -2.64
CA HIS A 279 15.31 -3.57 -3.52
C HIS A 279 13.90 -3.06 -3.87
N PRO A 280 13.55 -2.91 -5.17
CA PRO A 280 12.34 -2.21 -5.59
C PRO A 280 11.04 -2.98 -5.30
N TYR A 281 11.07 -4.30 -5.40
CA TYR A 281 9.88 -5.15 -5.37
C TYR A 281 9.67 -5.84 -4.01
N HIS A 282 9.85 -5.09 -2.92
CA HIS A 282 9.70 -5.55 -1.54
C HIS A 282 8.53 -4.88 -0.82
N ALA A 283 7.56 -4.35 -1.56
CA ALA A 283 6.35 -3.77 -0.97
C ALA A 283 5.58 -4.87 -0.22
N TRP A 284 5.24 -4.57 1.03
CA TRP A 284 4.39 -5.40 1.88
C TRP A 284 3.51 -4.48 2.72
N ASP A 285 2.36 -4.97 3.16
CA ASP A 285 1.46 -4.22 4.04
C ASP A 285 1.24 -5.03 5.34
N PRO A 286 1.13 -4.37 6.50
CA PRO A 286 0.94 -5.01 7.79
C PRO A 286 -0.52 -5.44 8.01
N VAL A 287 -1.12 -6.12 7.03
CA VAL A 287 -2.51 -6.61 7.09
C VAL A 287 -2.51 -8.12 7.38
N PRO A 288 -2.78 -8.56 8.62
CA PRO A 288 -2.86 -9.97 8.96
C PRO A 288 -4.17 -10.58 8.48
N SER A 289 -4.15 -11.87 8.14
CA SER A 289 -5.37 -12.62 7.87
C SER A 289 -6.16 -12.82 9.17
N LEU A 290 -7.46 -12.52 9.12
CA LEU A 290 -8.41 -12.76 10.21
C LEU A 290 -9.10 -14.14 10.08
N SER A 291 -8.70 -14.97 9.11
CA SER A 291 -9.29 -16.29 8.91
C SER A 291 -8.85 -17.27 9.99
N ALA A 292 -9.82 -18.01 10.56
CA ALA A 292 -9.58 -19.05 11.57
C ALA A 292 -8.63 -20.18 11.10
N ALA A 293 -8.48 -20.36 9.78
CA ALA A 293 -7.58 -21.35 9.19
C ALA A 293 -6.11 -20.88 9.08
N SER A 294 -5.84 -19.59 9.31
CA SER A 294 -4.50 -19.02 9.20
C SER A 294 -3.78 -18.97 10.54
N ALA A 295 -2.48 -19.26 10.55
CA ALA A 295 -1.66 -19.09 11.76
C ALA A 295 -1.70 -17.60 12.18
N ALA A 296 -1.92 -17.34 13.46
CA ALA A 296 -2.04 -16.00 14.01
C ALA A 296 -0.87 -15.11 13.60
N GLY A 297 -1.17 -13.98 12.95
CA GLY A 297 -0.15 -13.02 12.49
C GLY A 297 0.42 -13.29 11.09
N THR A 298 -0.13 -14.24 10.34
CA THR A 298 0.24 -14.42 8.91
C THR A 298 -0.24 -13.21 8.10
N LEU A 299 0.70 -12.50 7.49
CA LEU A 299 0.41 -11.33 6.65
C LEU A 299 -0.17 -11.76 5.30
N ILE A 300 -1.21 -11.03 4.86
CA ILE A 300 -1.76 -11.19 3.51
C ILE A 300 -0.74 -10.64 2.51
N SER A 301 -0.44 -11.42 1.47
CA SER A 301 0.45 -10.99 0.39
C SER A 301 -0.08 -9.73 -0.28
N HIS A 302 0.79 -8.74 -0.51
CA HIS A 302 0.44 -7.45 -1.12
C HIS A 302 -0.40 -7.57 -2.40
N GLU A 303 -0.11 -8.54 -3.26
CA GLU A 303 -0.84 -8.75 -4.53
C GLU A 303 -2.32 -9.11 -4.32
N LYS A 304 -2.69 -9.68 -3.17
CA LYS A 304 -4.09 -10.00 -2.83
C LYS A 304 -4.86 -8.80 -2.26
N LEU A 305 -4.15 -7.74 -1.85
CA LEU A 305 -4.70 -6.52 -1.26
C LEU A 305 -4.94 -5.42 -2.31
N LEU A 306 -4.96 -5.77 -3.59
CA LEU A 306 -5.17 -4.82 -4.68
C LEU A 306 -6.44 -3.99 -4.44
N LEU A 307 -6.26 -2.67 -4.31
CA LEU A 307 -7.32 -1.68 -4.04
C LEU A 307 -8.11 -1.89 -2.72
N GLN A 308 -7.53 -2.60 -1.74
CA GLN A 308 -8.14 -2.75 -0.41
C GLN A 308 -7.62 -1.73 0.61
N ILE A 309 -6.35 -1.34 0.53
CA ILE A 309 -5.79 -0.35 1.47
C ILE A 309 -6.58 0.96 1.40
N ASN A 310 -6.92 1.49 2.58
CA ASN A 310 -7.71 2.69 2.76
C ASN A 310 -7.18 3.89 1.95
N THR A 311 -8.05 4.54 1.19
CA THR A 311 -7.68 5.59 0.22
C THR A 311 -7.11 6.86 0.85
N GLU A 312 -7.41 7.16 2.12
CA GLU A 312 -6.86 8.31 2.85
C GLU A 312 -5.43 8.09 3.38
N ARG A 313 -4.88 6.89 3.21
CA ARG A 313 -3.48 6.57 3.52
C ARG A 313 -2.60 6.83 2.30
N GLU A 314 -1.50 7.52 2.53
CA GLU A 314 -0.45 7.69 1.52
C GLU A 314 0.27 6.36 1.30
N MET A 315 0.62 6.03 0.06
CA MET A 315 1.26 4.76 -0.26
C MET A 315 2.57 4.57 0.51
N GLY A 316 2.71 3.41 1.17
CA GLY A 316 3.91 3.10 1.96
C GLY A 316 4.05 3.88 3.26
N ASN A 317 3.06 4.69 3.65
CA ASN A 317 3.05 5.38 4.93
C ASN A 317 2.49 4.45 6.01
N MET A 318 3.34 4.11 6.97
CA MET A 318 3.05 3.13 8.02
C MET A 318 2.74 3.77 9.39
N ASP A 319 2.69 5.10 9.44
CA ASP A 319 2.40 5.85 10.66
C ASP A 319 0.96 5.59 11.15
N TYR A 320 0.74 5.79 12.46
CA TYR A 320 -0.59 5.72 13.05
C TYR A 320 -1.52 6.78 12.43
N LYS A 321 -2.67 6.32 11.92
CA LYS A 321 -3.74 7.18 11.42
C LYS A 321 -5.08 6.70 11.96
N LEU A 322 -6.05 7.60 12.10
CA LEU A 322 -7.43 7.20 12.39
C LEU A 322 -7.95 6.28 11.27
N GLY A 323 -8.52 5.14 11.64
CA GLY A 323 -8.88 4.07 10.73
C GLY A 323 -7.78 3.01 10.54
N GLN A 324 -6.86 2.85 11.50
CA GLN A 324 -5.93 1.71 11.52
C GLN A 324 -6.67 0.38 11.53
N VAL A 325 -7.66 0.24 12.41
CA VAL A 325 -8.47 -0.95 12.57
C VAL A 325 -9.91 -0.64 12.13
N SER A 326 -10.38 -1.35 11.11
CA SER A 326 -11.77 -1.29 10.64
C SER A 326 -12.71 -1.92 11.66
N ILE A 327 -13.95 -1.41 11.78
CA ILE A 327 -14.96 -1.94 12.70
C ILE A 327 -15.30 -3.39 12.37
N HIS A 328 -15.36 -3.73 11.09
CA HIS A 328 -15.59 -5.09 10.63
C HIS A 328 -14.52 -6.06 11.15
N SER A 329 -13.25 -5.62 11.24
CA SER A 329 -12.18 -6.43 11.81
C SER A 329 -12.31 -6.58 13.34
N VAL A 330 -12.87 -5.58 14.03
CA VAL A 330 -13.17 -5.67 15.47
C VAL A 330 -14.26 -6.70 15.73
N TRP A 331 -15.34 -6.69 14.95
CA TRP A 331 -16.41 -7.68 15.05
C TRP A 331 -15.93 -9.09 14.76
N LEU A 332 -15.26 -9.29 13.61
CA LEU A 332 -14.78 -10.60 13.18
C LEU A 332 -13.66 -11.14 14.08
N GLY A 333 -12.70 -10.29 14.47
CA GLY A 333 -11.56 -10.70 15.28
C GLY A 333 -11.94 -11.05 16.72
N ASN A 334 -12.89 -10.30 17.31
CA ASN A 334 -13.26 -10.46 18.71
C ASN A 334 -14.56 -11.26 18.92
N ASN A 335 -15.23 -11.72 17.85
CA ASN A 335 -16.57 -12.31 17.88
C ASN A 335 -17.58 -11.39 18.60
N ILE A 336 -17.47 -10.09 18.39
CA ILE A 336 -18.45 -9.13 18.89
C ILE A 336 -19.57 -9.08 17.84
N THR A 337 -20.73 -9.64 18.17
CA THR A 337 -21.91 -9.46 17.36
C THR A 337 -22.42 -8.02 17.53
N PRO A 338 -22.61 -7.24 16.45
CA PRO A 338 -23.47 -6.07 16.52
C PRO A 338 -24.88 -6.54 16.94
N LEU A 339 -25.67 -5.67 17.56
CA LEU A 339 -27.00 -5.98 18.13
C LEU A 339 -28.07 -6.50 17.12
N ARG A 340 -27.71 -6.97 15.92
CA ARG A 340 -28.62 -7.60 14.96
C ARG A 340 -28.60 -9.12 15.14
N GLU A 341 -29.51 -9.63 15.97
CA GLU A 341 -29.89 -11.06 16.03
C GLU A 341 -30.82 -11.48 14.88
N GLU A 342 -31.12 -10.62 13.88
CA GLU A 342 -32.19 -10.88 12.90
C GLU A 342 -31.78 -11.09 11.43
N GLU A 343 -30.49 -11.14 11.06
CA GLU A 343 -30.08 -11.37 9.65
C GLU A 343 -28.99 -12.44 9.48
N TRP A 344 -29.11 -13.53 10.21
CA TRP A 344 -28.47 -14.80 9.84
C TRP A 344 -29.53 -15.90 9.79
N GLY A 345 -30.22 -15.98 8.64
CA GLY A 345 -30.92 -17.20 8.22
C GLY A 345 -32.32 -16.98 7.68
N GLU A 346 -32.43 -16.69 6.38
CA GLU A 346 -33.48 -17.23 5.50
C GLU A 346 -32.94 -17.20 4.06
N ASP A 347 -31.90 -17.98 3.74
CA ASP A 347 -31.50 -18.24 2.34
C ASP A 347 -30.58 -19.47 2.19
N GLU A 348 -30.74 -20.50 3.04
CA GLU A 348 -30.22 -21.87 2.74
C GLU A 348 -31.15 -22.91 3.39
N GLU A 349 -32.41 -22.98 2.94
CA GLU A 349 -33.20 -24.21 3.06
C GLU A 349 -33.15 -24.94 1.71
N ASP A 350 -32.20 -25.88 1.56
CA ASP A 350 -32.38 -27.18 0.89
C ASP A 350 -31.01 -27.88 0.73
N GLU A 351 -30.68 -28.81 1.64
CA GLU A 351 -30.25 -30.19 1.32
C GLU A 351 -29.91 -31.01 2.59
N ALA A 352 -30.86 -31.88 2.95
CA ALA A 352 -30.73 -33.18 3.63
C ALA A 352 -29.72 -33.40 4.79
N ASP A 353 -30.29 -33.54 5.99
CA ASP A 353 -29.88 -34.39 7.14
C ASP A 353 -28.54 -35.15 7.05
N THR A 354 -27.53 -34.66 7.80
CA THR A 354 -26.54 -35.53 8.45
C THR A 354 -26.29 -35.05 9.89
N PRO A 355 -26.23 -35.94 10.90
CA PRO A 355 -26.08 -35.52 12.29
C PRO A 355 -24.66 -35.00 12.56
N ALA A 356 -24.58 -33.82 13.16
CA ALA A 356 -23.35 -33.13 13.50
C ALA A 356 -22.42 -34.01 14.38
N PRO A 357 -21.13 -34.14 14.04
CA PRO A 357 -20.18 -34.76 14.95
C PRO A 357 -19.91 -33.84 16.13
N THR A 358 -19.83 -34.44 17.30
CA THR A 358 -19.47 -33.84 18.59
C THR A 358 -18.28 -32.89 18.49
N SER A 359 -18.47 -31.67 18.97
CA SER A 359 -17.48 -30.58 19.03
C SER A 359 -16.16 -31.00 19.69
N PRO A 360 -15.00 -30.70 19.09
CA PRO A 360 -13.73 -30.69 19.81
C PRO A 360 -13.63 -29.44 20.70
N PRO A 361 -12.85 -29.50 21.80
CA PRO A 361 -12.80 -28.43 22.80
C PRO A 361 -11.88 -27.25 22.37
N THR A 362 -12.25 -26.05 22.85
CA THR A 362 -11.47 -24.81 22.97
C THR A 362 -10.97 -24.11 21.70
N SER A 363 -11.73 -23.06 21.34
CA SER A 363 -11.35 -21.76 20.73
C SER A 363 -9.99 -21.61 20.03
N PRO A 364 -9.95 -21.07 18.79
CA PRO A 364 -8.73 -20.47 18.28
C PRO A 364 -8.37 -19.27 19.17
N ILE A 365 -7.15 -19.27 19.69
CA ILE A 365 -6.58 -18.21 20.54
C ILE A 365 -6.81 -16.86 19.85
N ASN A 366 -7.61 -16.01 20.47
CA ASN A 366 -7.96 -14.69 19.98
C ASN A 366 -6.69 -13.82 19.91
N SER A 367 -6.14 -13.66 18.69
CA SER A 367 -4.73 -13.29 18.47
C SER A 367 -4.32 -11.91 18.99
N ARG A 368 -5.28 -11.02 19.30
CA ARG A 368 -5.04 -9.70 19.89
C ARG A 368 -4.97 -9.71 21.43
N LYS A 369 -5.57 -10.70 22.12
CA LYS A 369 -5.58 -10.77 23.60
C LYS A 369 -4.18 -11.00 24.18
N HIS A 370 -3.36 -11.82 23.51
CA HIS A 370 -1.99 -12.14 23.91
C HIS A 370 -1.03 -12.00 22.72
N ARG A 371 -0.64 -10.77 22.38
CA ARG A 371 0.38 -10.50 21.35
C ARG A 371 1.78 -10.67 21.95
N ALA A 372 2.60 -11.54 21.37
CA ALA A 372 3.97 -11.84 21.83
C ALA A 372 4.09 -12.17 23.33
N GLY A 373 3.04 -12.75 23.92
CA GLY A 373 2.99 -13.13 25.34
C GLY A 373 2.69 -11.99 26.31
N VAL A 374 2.48 -10.75 25.84
CA VAL A 374 2.04 -9.61 26.65
C VAL A 374 0.52 -9.63 26.83
N ASP A 375 0.04 -9.37 28.05
CA ASP A 375 -1.40 -9.29 28.35
C ASP A 375 -1.94 -7.87 28.06
N ILE A 376 -2.25 -7.62 26.79
CA ILE A 376 -2.77 -6.34 26.32
C ILE A 376 -4.19 -6.06 26.85
N HIS A 377 -4.96 -7.12 27.11
CA HIS A 377 -6.28 -6.97 27.70
C HIS A 377 -6.19 -6.27 29.06
N SER A 378 -5.31 -6.73 29.96
CA SER A 378 -5.10 -6.08 31.26
C SER A 378 -4.68 -4.60 31.15
N CYS A 379 -3.78 -4.27 30.22
CA CYS A 379 -3.36 -2.89 29.98
C CYS A 379 -4.53 -2.03 29.52
N SER A 380 -5.32 -2.52 28.57
CA SER A 380 -6.47 -1.79 28.02
C SER A 380 -7.56 -1.54 29.06
N GLN A 381 -7.85 -2.53 29.93
CA GLN A 381 -8.82 -2.37 31.01
C GLN A 381 -8.33 -1.38 32.07
N PHE A 382 -7.07 -1.49 32.50
CA PHE A 382 -6.48 -0.56 33.45
C PHE A 382 -6.55 0.90 32.97
N LEU A 383 -6.19 1.15 31.70
CA LEU A 383 -6.25 2.50 31.14
C LEU A 383 -7.68 3.01 31.04
N LEU A 384 -8.64 2.17 30.67
CA LEU A 384 -10.03 2.55 30.57
C LEU A 384 -10.58 2.98 31.94
N GLU A 385 -10.33 2.20 33.00
CA GLU A 385 -10.74 2.54 34.36
C GLU A 385 -10.08 3.84 34.86
N LEU A 386 -8.76 3.98 34.64
CA LEU A 386 -8.00 5.18 35.03
C LEU A 386 -8.51 6.43 34.31
N TYR A 387 -8.70 6.34 32.99
CA TYR A 387 -9.17 7.47 32.18
C TYR A 387 -10.60 7.84 32.51
N SER A 388 -11.51 6.88 32.73
CA SER A 388 -12.89 7.19 33.14
C SER A 388 -12.94 7.97 34.45
N GLN A 389 -12.05 7.67 35.41
CA GLN A 389 -11.95 8.43 36.67
C GLN A 389 -11.43 9.86 36.48
N TRP A 390 -10.58 10.10 35.49
CA TRP A 390 -10.00 11.43 35.22
C TRP A 390 -10.89 12.31 34.35
N LEU A 391 -11.72 11.70 33.50
CA LEU A 391 -12.63 12.39 32.59
C LEU A 391 -13.95 12.77 33.26
N ILE A 392 -14.52 11.91 34.11
CA ILE A 392 -15.75 12.19 34.84
C ILE A 392 -15.40 12.76 36.21
N PRO A 393 -15.81 13.98 36.56
CA PRO A 393 -15.61 14.54 37.90
C PRO A 393 -16.46 13.78 38.93
N GLY A 394 -15.89 12.76 39.56
CA GLY A 394 -16.53 12.03 40.66
C GLY A 394 -16.37 12.74 42.01
N SER A 395 -17.50 13.04 42.68
CA SER A 395 -17.62 13.65 44.04
C SER A 395 -17.01 15.08 44.20
N PRO A 396 -17.66 16.00 44.95
CA PRO A 396 -17.18 17.37 45.16
C PRO A 396 -15.80 17.51 45.84
N SER A 397 -15.15 16.40 46.21
CA SER A 397 -13.81 16.34 46.78
C SER A 397 -12.68 16.16 45.74
N ASN A 398 -12.96 15.71 44.50
CA ASN A 398 -11.95 15.61 43.44
C ASN A 398 -11.88 16.90 42.62
N ARG A 399 -10.73 17.56 42.72
CA ARG A 399 -10.37 18.81 42.05
C ARG A 399 -10.26 18.60 40.52
N ARG A 400 -10.46 19.68 39.74
CA ARG A 400 -10.60 19.65 38.26
C ARG A 400 -9.31 19.19 37.56
N THR A 401 -9.40 18.15 36.74
CA THR A 401 -8.35 17.75 35.78
C THR A 401 -8.09 18.89 34.77
N PRO A 402 -6.83 19.23 34.46
CA PRO A 402 -6.51 20.24 33.44
C PRO A 402 -7.02 19.85 32.05
N THR A 403 -7.52 20.81 31.28
CA THR A 403 -8.10 20.59 29.93
C THR A 403 -7.11 19.99 28.92
N ILE A 404 -5.83 20.35 29.04
CA ILE A 404 -4.75 19.79 28.20
C ILE A 404 -4.62 18.29 28.44
N LEU A 405 -4.70 17.85 29.70
CA LEU A 405 -4.64 16.44 30.05
C LEU A 405 -5.90 15.70 29.61
N ILE A 406 -7.09 16.31 29.75
CA ILE A 406 -8.35 15.75 29.22
C ILE A 406 -8.23 15.47 27.72
N SER A 407 -7.72 16.44 26.94
CA SER A 407 -7.54 16.30 25.49
C SER A 407 -6.58 15.16 25.13
N GLU A 408 -5.46 15.03 25.86
CA GLU A 408 -4.49 13.94 25.63
C GLU A 408 -5.05 12.58 26.04
N VAL A 409 -5.79 12.50 27.14
CA VAL A 409 -6.44 11.27 27.59
C VAL A 409 -7.48 10.79 26.57
N VAL A 410 -8.31 11.68 26.03
CA VAL A 410 -9.28 11.31 24.98
C VAL A 410 -8.56 10.88 23.69
N ARG A 411 -7.45 11.54 23.33
CA ARG A 411 -6.59 11.12 22.21
C ARG A 411 -5.99 9.73 22.43
N SER A 412 -5.48 9.46 23.63
CA SER A 412 -4.94 8.16 24.04
C SER A 412 -6.01 7.08 23.98
N LEU A 413 -7.18 7.33 24.54
CA LEU A 413 -8.32 6.40 24.55
C LEU A 413 -8.78 6.05 23.13
N LEU A 414 -8.85 7.05 22.23
CA LEU A 414 -9.15 6.82 20.81
C LEU A 414 -8.14 5.88 20.16
N ALA A 415 -6.85 6.05 20.42
CA ALA A 415 -5.82 5.17 19.85
C ALA A 415 -5.81 3.77 20.48
N VAL A 416 -5.93 3.68 21.80
CA VAL A 416 -5.96 2.42 22.55
C VAL A 416 -7.21 1.59 22.24
N SER A 417 -8.30 2.21 21.79
CA SER A 417 -9.51 1.50 21.37
C SER A 417 -9.30 0.50 20.22
N ASP A 418 -8.21 0.62 19.45
CA ASP A 418 -7.81 -0.40 18.44
C ASP A 418 -7.41 -1.75 19.08
N LEU A 419 -7.03 -1.74 20.37
CA LEU A 419 -6.63 -2.92 21.13
C LEU A 419 -7.75 -3.50 21.99
N PHE A 420 -8.93 -2.88 22.01
CA PHE A 420 -10.07 -3.40 22.76
C PHE A 420 -10.51 -4.75 22.19
N THR A 421 -10.83 -5.67 23.10
CA THR A 421 -11.17 -7.05 22.78
C THR A 421 -12.60 -7.42 23.17
N GLU A 422 -13.24 -6.60 24.01
CA GLU A 422 -14.57 -6.90 24.55
C GLU A 422 -15.54 -5.75 24.32
N ARG A 423 -16.81 -6.12 24.09
CA ARG A 423 -17.91 -5.17 23.89
C ARG A 423 -18.07 -4.20 25.07
N ASN A 424 -17.87 -4.68 26.30
CA ASN A 424 -17.97 -3.87 27.51
C ASN A 424 -16.98 -2.68 27.54
N GLN A 425 -15.79 -2.85 26.94
CA GLN A 425 -14.80 -1.77 26.87
C GLN A 425 -15.31 -0.61 26.00
N PHE A 426 -15.97 -0.93 24.89
CA PHE A 426 -16.59 0.07 24.02
C PHE A 426 -17.82 0.73 24.67
N ASP A 427 -18.61 -0.03 25.43
CA ASP A 427 -19.77 0.50 26.17
C ASP A 427 -19.35 1.53 27.24
N MET A 428 -18.33 1.19 28.03
CA MET A 428 -17.77 2.08 29.03
C MET A 428 -17.12 3.32 28.39
N MET A 429 -16.38 3.14 27.28
CA MET A 429 -15.83 4.25 26.49
C MET A 429 -16.93 5.18 25.98
N PHE A 430 -17.99 4.65 25.37
CA PHE A 430 -19.10 5.44 24.84
C PHE A 430 -19.81 6.23 25.95
N SER A 431 -20.15 5.57 27.06
CA SER A 431 -20.84 6.19 28.20
C SER A 431 -20.00 7.32 28.81
N THR A 432 -18.70 7.07 29.04
CA THR A 432 -17.77 8.06 29.60
C THR A 432 -17.65 9.30 28.70
N LEU A 433 -17.47 9.09 27.40
CA LEU A 433 -17.27 10.19 26.45
C LEU A 433 -18.56 11.00 26.21
N MET A 434 -19.73 10.34 26.20
CA MET A 434 -21.02 11.03 26.12
C MET A 434 -21.33 11.84 27.38
N GLU A 435 -20.90 11.39 28.56
CA GLU A 435 -20.99 12.18 29.79
C GLU A 435 -20.03 13.38 29.75
N LEU A 436 -18.78 13.17 29.33
CA LEU A 436 -17.82 14.25 29.14
C LEU A 436 -18.33 15.32 28.18
N GLN A 437 -18.96 14.93 27.07
CA GLN A 437 -19.56 15.85 26.09
C GLN A 437 -20.64 16.75 26.71
N LYS A 438 -21.40 16.25 27.70
CA LYS A 438 -22.45 17.02 28.39
C LYS A 438 -21.88 17.98 29.43
N LEU A 439 -20.77 17.60 30.07
CA LEU A 439 -20.16 18.35 31.17
C LEU A 439 -19.15 19.40 30.68
N HIS A 440 -18.42 19.12 29.59
CA HIS A 440 -17.38 19.99 29.06
C HIS A 440 -17.96 21.07 28.14
N PRO A 441 -17.45 22.31 28.16
CA PRO A 441 -17.89 23.36 27.24
C PRO A 441 -17.71 22.95 25.77
N PRO A 442 -18.71 23.22 24.90
CA PRO A 442 -18.65 22.86 23.48
C PRO A 442 -17.66 23.72 22.68
N GLU A 443 -17.20 24.86 23.20
CA GLU A 443 -16.24 25.74 22.52
C GLU A 443 -14.82 25.15 22.41
N ASP A 444 -14.51 24.05 23.12
CA ASP A 444 -13.20 23.41 23.06
C ASP A 444 -13.04 22.55 21.79
N GLU A 445 -12.60 23.23 20.73
CA GLU A 445 -12.32 22.61 19.43
C GLU A 445 -11.10 21.68 19.43
N ILE A 446 -10.18 21.82 20.39
CA ILE A 446 -9.01 20.95 20.51
C ILE A 446 -9.43 19.59 21.07
N LEU A 447 -10.36 19.57 22.03
CA LEU A 447 -10.95 18.33 22.52
C LEU A 447 -11.83 17.67 21.47
N ASN A 448 -12.68 18.44 20.78
CA ASN A 448 -13.64 17.93 19.81
C ASN A 448 -12.99 17.14 18.66
N GLN A 449 -11.76 17.51 18.25
CA GLN A 449 -11.05 16.79 17.19
C GLN A 449 -10.77 15.31 17.53
N TYR A 450 -10.70 14.95 18.82
CA TYR A 450 -10.50 13.58 19.30
C TYR A 450 -11.78 12.97 19.88
N LEU A 451 -12.58 13.78 20.58
CA LEU A 451 -13.82 13.35 21.22
C LEU A 451 -14.85 12.84 20.21
N VAL A 452 -15.08 13.58 19.12
CA VAL A 452 -16.07 13.23 18.10
C VAL A 452 -15.76 11.89 17.41
N PRO A 453 -14.55 11.66 16.84
CA PRO A 453 -14.23 10.35 16.25
C PRO A 453 -14.23 9.22 17.28
N ALA A 454 -13.87 9.48 18.55
CA ALA A 454 -13.92 8.47 19.61
C ALA A 454 -15.34 8.02 19.93
N ILE A 455 -16.28 8.95 20.09
CA ILE A 455 -17.70 8.65 20.28
C ILE A 455 -18.24 7.88 19.07
N CYS A 456 -17.94 8.33 17.86
CA CYS A 456 -18.41 7.70 16.62
C CYS A 456 -17.89 6.26 16.47
N LYS A 457 -16.62 6.01 16.78
CA LYS A 457 -16.04 4.67 16.73
C LYS A 457 -16.68 3.73 17.75
N ALA A 458 -16.85 4.18 18.99
CA ALA A 458 -17.48 3.36 20.03
C ALA A 458 -18.96 3.07 19.70
N ALA A 459 -19.70 4.07 19.23
CA ALA A 459 -21.08 3.92 18.77
C ALA A 459 -21.21 2.90 17.63
N ALA A 460 -20.32 2.98 16.63
CA ALA A 460 -20.33 2.08 15.49
C ALA A 460 -20.01 0.63 15.88
N VAL A 461 -19.06 0.40 16.80
CA VAL A 461 -18.76 -0.97 17.29
C VAL A 461 -19.93 -1.56 18.08
N LEU A 462 -20.61 -0.75 18.90
CA LEU A 462 -21.78 -1.19 19.68
C LEU A 462 -23.00 -1.50 18.79
N GLY A 463 -23.06 -0.93 17.59
CA GLY A 463 -24.22 -0.97 16.72
C GLY A 463 -25.11 0.25 16.97
N MET A 464 -25.42 0.97 15.89
CA MET A 464 -26.19 2.21 15.96
C MET A 464 -27.70 1.95 15.98
N ASP A 465 -28.26 1.80 17.18
CA ASP A 465 -29.70 1.88 17.38
C ASP A 465 -30.20 3.34 17.30
N LYS A 466 -31.51 3.55 17.31
CA LYS A 466 -32.10 4.90 17.22
C LYS A 466 -31.67 5.82 18.38
N ALA A 467 -31.46 5.27 19.58
CA ALA A 467 -31.10 6.03 20.77
C ALA A 467 -29.66 6.56 20.72
N ILE A 468 -28.73 5.77 20.15
CA ILE A 468 -27.34 6.12 19.92
C ILE A 468 -27.19 6.98 18.65
N ALA A 469 -27.96 6.68 17.60
CA ALA A 469 -27.85 7.35 16.31
C ALA A 469 -28.21 8.85 16.36
N GLU A 470 -29.31 9.22 17.00
CA GLU A 470 -29.77 10.62 17.04
C GLU A 470 -28.75 11.61 17.67
N PRO A 471 -28.13 11.34 18.84
CA PRO A 471 -27.10 12.24 19.39
C PRO A 471 -25.81 12.22 18.56
N VAL A 472 -25.40 11.08 18.01
CA VAL A 472 -24.18 10.96 17.19
C VAL A 472 -24.32 11.73 15.87
N CYS A 473 -25.44 11.59 15.17
CA CYS A 473 -25.70 12.35 13.94
C CYS A 473 -25.70 13.87 14.19
N ARG A 474 -26.39 14.34 15.25
CA ARG A 474 -26.38 15.77 15.61
C ARG A 474 -24.99 16.30 15.93
N LEU A 475 -24.17 15.50 16.61
CA LEU A 475 -22.78 15.84 16.91
C LEU A 475 -21.95 15.98 15.62
N LEU A 476 -22.09 15.04 14.69
CA LEU A 476 -21.40 15.09 13.38
C LEU A 476 -21.83 16.30 12.56
N GLU A 477 -23.14 16.56 12.44
CA GLU A 477 -23.67 17.72 11.71
C GLU A 477 -23.11 19.05 12.26
N THR A 478 -23.03 19.19 13.59
CA THR A 478 -22.50 20.39 14.24
C THR A 478 -21.01 20.54 14.00
N THR A 479 -20.25 19.45 14.12
CA THR A 479 -18.78 19.47 14.00
C THR A 479 -18.33 19.70 12.56
N LEU A 480 -19.05 19.17 11.56
CA LEU A 480 -18.74 19.42 10.14
C LEU A 480 -18.89 20.90 9.75
N ARG A 481 -19.70 21.67 10.49
CA ARG A 481 -19.88 23.12 10.31
C ARG A 481 -18.89 23.96 11.13
N SER A 482 -17.99 23.34 11.90
CA SER A 482 -16.98 24.06 12.69
C SER A 482 -16.00 24.84 11.78
N THR A 483 -15.52 25.98 12.28
CA THR A 483 -14.46 26.76 11.63
C THR A 483 -13.10 26.06 11.76
N HIS A 484 -12.91 25.23 12.79
CA HIS A 484 -11.67 24.51 13.07
C HIS A 484 -11.52 23.30 12.14
N LEU A 485 -10.46 23.30 11.32
CA LEU A 485 -10.24 22.25 10.32
C LEU A 485 -9.92 20.86 10.92
N PRO A 486 -9.07 20.71 11.96
CA PRO A 486 -8.86 19.43 12.62
C PRO A 486 -10.14 18.80 13.19
N SER A 487 -11.05 19.59 13.76
CA SER A 487 -12.37 19.10 14.21
C SER A 487 -13.16 18.52 13.05
N ARG A 488 -13.18 19.20 11.89
CA ARG A 488 -13.83 18.70 10.66
C ARG A 488 -13.19 17.41 10.16
N MET A 489 -11.86 17.28 10.20
CA MET A 489 -11.17 16.04 9.84
C MET A 489 -11.52 14.89 10.80
N GLY A 490 -11.55 15.14 12.11
CA GLY A 490 -11.99 14.18 13.12
C GLY A 490 -13.45 13.73 12.89
N ALA A 491 -14.33 14.67 12.56
CA ALA A 491 -15.72 14.36 12.21
C ALA A 491 -15.83 13.49 10.95
N LEU A 492 -15.03 13.75 9.90
CA LEU A 492 -15.02 12.91 8.69
C LEU A 492 -14.52 11.48 8.97
N HIS A 493 -13.53 11.30 9.86
CA HIS A 493 -13.16 9.96 10.32
C HIS A 493 -14.29 9.31 11.13
N GLY A 494 -15.01 10.08 11.96
CA GLY A 494 -16.22 9.62 12.64
C GLY A 494 -17.31 9.16 11.67
N VAL A 495 -17.52 9.91 10.57
CA VAL A 495 -18.43 9.54 9.48
C VAL A 495 -18.02 8.21 8.85
N LEU A 496 -16.72 8.00 8.55
CA LEU A 496 -16.25 6.71 8.01
C LEU A 496 -16.56 5.53 8.94
N TYR A 497 -16.35 5.69 10.25
CA TYR A 497 -16.68 4.65 11.23
C TYR A 497 -18.20 4.37 11.27
N VAL A 498 -19.01 5.43 11.31
CA VAL A 498 -20.47 5.33 11.35
C VAL A 498 -21.04 4.68 10.09
N LEU A 499 -20.51 5.01 8.91
CA LEU A 499 -20.92 4.41 7.64
C LEU A 499 -20.53 2.93 7.51
N GLU A 500 -19.52 2.47 8.26
CA GLU A 500 -19.11 1.05 8.32
C GLU A 500 -20.11 0.18 9.10
N CYS A 501 -20.98 0.79 9.92
CA CYS A 501 -21.91 0.10 10.80
C CYS A 501 -23.19 -0.42 10.09
N ASP A 502 -23.30 -0.30 8.76
CA ASP A 502 -24.51 -0.58 7.97
C ASP A 502 -25.77 0.10 8.57
N LEU A 503 -25.90 1.39 8.29
CA LEU A 503 -26.89 2.29 8.89
C LEU A 503 -28.34 1.81 8.69
N LEU A 504 -29.20 2.10 9.68
CA LEU A 504 -30.65 2.01 9.51
C LEU A 504 -31.13 3.07 8.52
N ASP A 505 -32.16 2.75 7.72
CA ASP A 505 -32.74 3.64 6.71
C ASP A 505 -33.03 5.06 7.23
N ASP A 506 -33.63 5.19 8.41
CA ASP A 506 -33.96 6.49 9.00
C ASP A 506 -32.70 7.31 9.33
N THR A 507 -31.65 6.64 9.80
CA THR A 507 -30.36 7.26 10.13
C THR A 507 -29.59 7.64 8.87
N ALA A 508 -29.60 6.77 7.86
CA ALA A 508 -29.02 7.03 6.55
C ALA A 508 -29.65 8.26 5.90
N LYS A 509 -30.99 8.34 5.87
CA LYS A 509 -31.74 9.49 5.32
C LYS A 509 -31.46 10.81 6.03
N GLN A 510 -31.12 10.80 7.32
CA GLN A 510 -30.74 12.02 8.05
C GLN A 510 -29.29 12.44 7.75
N LEU A 511 -28.35 11.49 7.82
CA LEU A 511 -26.92 11.78 7.85
C LEU A 511 -26.32 11.97 6.43
N ILE A 512 -26.71 11.13 5.46
CA ILE A 512 -26.13 11.12 4.11
C ILE A 512 -26.30 12.46 3.39
N PRO A 513 -27.48 13.11 3.37
CA PRO A 513 -27.63 14.40 2.69
C PRO A 513 -26.71 15.49 3.25
N THR A 514 -26.54 15.55 4.58
CA THR A 514 -25.66 16.54 5.22
C THR A 514 -24.20 16.33 4.83
N ILE A 515 -23.74 15.08 4.77
CA ILE A 515 -22.38 14.75 4.33
C ILE A 515 -22.22 15.06 2.84
N SER A 516 -23.20 14.69 2.02
CA SER A 516 -23.17 14.91 0.56
C SER A 516 -23.02 16.39 0.21
N GLU A 517 -23.77 17.27 0.87
CA GLU A 517 -23.66 18.72 0.69
C GLU A 517 -22.27 19.24 1.10
N TYR A 518 -21.76 18.79 2.26
CA TYR A 518 -20.43 19.17 2.73
C TYR A 518 -19.33 18.74 1.74
N LEU A 519 -19.38 17.50 1.25
CA LEU A 519 -18.38 16.97 0.33
C LEU A 519 -18.40 17.70 -1.02
N LEU A 520 -19.57 17.85 -1.65
CA LEU A 520 -19.68 18.51 -2.96
C LEU A 520 -19.25 19.97 -2.89
N SER A 521 -19.70 20.72 -1.87
CA SER A 521 -19.36 22.14 -1.73
C SER A 521 -17.86 22.36 -1.57
N ASN A 522 -17.22 21.62 -0.66
CA ASN A 522 -15.79 21.77 -0.38
C ASN A 522 -14.92 21.18 -1.49
N LEU A 523 -15.24 19.99 -2.04
CA LEU A 523 -14.45 19.39 -3.12
C LEU A 523 -14.50 20.23 -4.41
N ARG A 524 -15.66 20.80 -4.77
CA ARG A 524 -15.78 21.71 -5.92
C ARG A 524 -14.98 22.99 -5.71
N ALA A 525 -14.95 23.54 -4.49
CA ALA A 525 -14.23 24.77 -4.19
C ALA A 525 -12.70 24.61 -4.35
N ILE A 526 -12.15 23.43 -4.07
CA ILE A 526 -10.69 23.20 -4.07
C ILE A 526 -10.15 22.58 -5.36
N ALA A 527 -11.01 22.12 -6.28
CA ALA A 527 -10.64 21.25 -7.40
C ALA A 527 -9.51 21.79 -8.29
N HIS A 528 -9.38 23.12 -8.42
CA HIS A 528 -8.37 23.78 -9.25
C HIS A 528 -7.08 24.16 -8.52
N CYS A 529 -7.04 24.11 -7.19
CA CYS A 529 -5.91 24.61 -6.39
C CYS A 529 -5.65 23.75 -5.15
N VAL A 530 -5.66 22.44 -5.32
CA VAL A 530 -5.53 21.45 -4.23
C VAL A 530 -4.27 21.66 -3.39
N ASN A 531 -3.16 22.07 -4.01
CA ASN A 531 -1.88 22.35 -3.36
C ASN A 531 -1.93 23.47 -2.28
N LEU A 532 -2.92 24.37 -2.33
CA LEU A 532 -3.11 25.43 -1.33
C LEU A 532 -3.91 24.95 -0.11
N HIS A 533 -4.50 23.77 -0.17
CA HIS A 533 -5.36 23.22 0.87
C HIS A 533 -4.67 22.10 1.66
N ASN A 534 -5.25 21.74 2.81
CA ASN A 534 -4.70 20.68 3.64
C ASN A 534 -4.87 19.30 2.96
N GLN A 535 -3.75 18.65 2.66
CA GLN A 535 -3.73 17.36 1.96
C GLN A 535 -4.53 16.26 2.69
N GLN A 536 -4.44 16.15 4.02
CA GLN A 536 -5.17 15.11 4.76
C GLN A 536 -6.68 15.34 4.72
N HIS A 537 -7.12 16.60 4.76
CA HIS A 537 -8.54 16.92 4.63
C HIS A 537 -9.10 16.44 3.28
N VAL A 538 -8.40 16.72 2.18
CA VAL A 538 -8.80 16.25 0.83
C VAL A 538 -8.83 14.73 0.74
N LEU A 539 -7.81 14.05 1.27
CA LEU A 539 -7.72 12.59 1.29
C LEU A 539 -8.92 11.94 1.99
N VAL A 540 -9.27 12.42 3.19
CA VAL A 540 -10.38 11.87 3.96
C VAL A 540 -11.73 12.21 3.28
N MET A 541 -11.88 13.41 2.70
CA MET A 541 -13.07 13.75 1.92
C MET A 541 -13.27 12.83 0.72
N CYS A 542 -12.21 12.56 -0.04
CA CYS A 542 -12.26 11.59 -1.15
C CYS A 542 -12.60 10.19 -0.64
N ALA A 543 -12.01 9.75 0.47
CA ALA A 543 -12.31 8.44 1.06
C ALA A 543 -13.79 8.30 1.46
N VAL A 544 -14.37 9.32 2.12
CA VAL A 544 -15.79 9.33 2.48
C VAL A 544 -16.66 9.30 1.22
N ALA A 545 -16.35 10.14 0.22
CA ALA A 545 -17.10 10.20 -1.03
C ALA A 545 -17.12 8.84 -1.75
N PHE A 546 -15.95 8.21 -1.91
CA PHE A 546 -15.85 6.90 -2.56
C PHE A 546 -16.54 5.80 -1.76
N TYR A 547 -16.44 5.82 -0.43
CA TYR A 547 -17.13 4.84 0.42
C TYR A 547 -18.65 4.96 0.33
N MET A 548 -19.18 6.19 0.30
CA MET A 548 -20.61 6.47 0.12
C MET A 548 -21.12 6.03 -1.25
N MET A 549 -20.36 6.31 -2.32
CA MET A 549 -20.70 5.88 -3.68
C MET A 549 -20.68 4.35 -3.85
N GLU A 550 -19.79 3.66 -3.13
CA GLU A 550 -19.68 2.20 -3.19
C GLU A 550 -20.77 1.48 -2.40
N ASN A 551 -21.07 1.93 -1.17
CA ASN A 551 -21.92 1.18 -0.23
C ASN A 551 -23.34 1.76 -0.08
N TYR A 552 -23.56 3.04 -0.39
CA TYR A 552 -24.87 3.71 -0.27
C TYR A 552 -25.29 4.41 -1.58
N PRO A 553 -25.25 3.74 -2.75
CA PRO A 553 -25.52 4.37 -4.05
C PRO A 553 -26.95 4.92 -4.17
N LEU A 554 -27.92 4.28 -3.52
CA LEU A 554 -29.35 4.66 -3.57
C LEU A 554 -29.63 5.94 -2.79
N ASP A 555 -29.08 6.08 -1.57
CA ASP A 555 -29.32 7.23 -0.69
C ASP A 555 -28.60 8.50 -1.15
N VAL A 556 -27.47 8.32 -1.84
CA VAL A 556 -26.62 9.42 -2.30
C VAL A 556 -27.16 10.08 -3.57
N GLY A 557 -27.71 9.28 -4.48
CA GLY A 557 -28.30 9.75 -5.74
C GLY A 557 -27.30 10.10 -6.85
N ALA A 558 -27.82 10.19 -8.08
CA ALA A 558 -27.01 10.35 -9.29
C ALA A 558 -26.32 11.72 -9.41
N GLU A 559 -26.93 12.79 -8.89
CA GLU A 559 -26.34 14.14 -8.94
C GLU A 559 -25.04 14.23 -8.15
N PHE A 560 -24.98 13.58 -7.00
CA PHE A 560 -23.76 13.50 -6.20
C PHE A 560 -22.69 12.68 -6.91
N MET A 561 -23.04 11.49 -7.42
CA MET A 561 -22.10 10.64 -8.13
C MET A 561 -21.44 11.36 -9.32
N ALA A 562 -22.25 11.96 -10.19
CA ALA A 562 -21.77 12.75 -11.32
C ALA A 562 -20.92 13.96 -10.87
N GLY A 563 -21.35 14.64 -9.80
CA GLY A 563 -20.63 15.76 -9.22
C GLY A 563 -19.23 15.40 -8.71
N ILE A 564 -19.09 14.28 -8.01
CA ILE A 564 -17.79 13.79 -7.51
C ILE A 564 -16.89 13.35 -8.66
N ILE A 565 -17.41 12.63 -9.65
CA ILE A 565 -16.64 12.17 -10.82
C ILE A 565 -16.12 13.37 -11.61
N GLN A 566 -16.95 14.40 -11.80
CA GLN A 566 -16.53 15.64 -12.45
C GLN A 566 -15.38 16.32 -11.67
N VAL A 567 -15.49 16.44 -10.35
CA VAL A 567 -14.43 17.04 -9.52
C VAL A 567 -13.15 16.23 -9.58
N CYS A 568 -13.24 14.90 -9.50
CA CYS A 568 -12.10 14.01 -9.65
C CYS A 568 -11.42 14.18 -11.02
N GLY A 569 -12.21 14.30 -12.09
CA GLY A 569 -11.72 14.58 -13.43
C GLY A 569 -10.96 15.91 -13.52
N VAL A 570 -11.44 16.97 -12.86
CA VAL A 570 -10.74 18.26 -12.78
C VAL A 570 -9.42 18.12 -12.00
N MET A 571 -9.43 17.47 -10.84
CA MET A 571 -8.24 17.28 -10.00
C MET A 571 -7.14 16.49 -10.73
N VAL A 572 -7.51 15.44 -11.47
CA VAL A 572 -6.58 14.59 -12.24
C VAL A 572 -6.09 15.29 -13.52
N SER A 573 -6.91 16.15 -14.12
CA SER A 573 -6.55 16.90 -15.34
C SER A 573 -5.68 18.12 -15.07
N ALA A 574 -5.62 18.59 -13.83
CA ALA A 574 -4.83 19.74 -13.40
C ALA A 574 -3.31 19.49 -13.53
N SER A 575 -2.53 20.56 -13.44
CA SER A 575 -1.07 20.50 -13.57
C SER A 575 -0.40 19.75 -12.42
N GLU A 576 0.89 19.41 -12.59
CA GLU A 576 1.64 18.70 -11.56
C GLU A 576 1.82 19.50 -10.27
N ASP A 577 1.92 20.83 -10.39
CA ASP A 577 2.06 21.75 -9.26
C ASP A 577 0.75 21.99 -8.50
N SER A 578 -0.39 21.91 -9.18
CA SER A 578 -1.70 22.21 -8.59
C SER A 578 -2.29 21.02 -7.84
N THR A 579 -2.11 19.80 -8.35
CA THR A 579 -2.55 18.57 -7.67
C THR A 579 -1.33 17.78 -7.20
N PRO A 580 -1.09 17.68 -5.87
CA PRO A 580 -0.02 16.86 -5.31
C PRO A 580 -0.13 15.38 -5.70
N SER A 581 1.01 14.70 -5.83
CA SER A 581 1.09 13.29 -6.24
C SER A 581 0.20 12.37 -5.38
N VAL A 582 0.21 12.56 -4.07
CA VAL A 582 -0.58 11.73 -3.13
C VAL A 582 -2.09 11.84 -3.40
N ILE A 583 -2.59 13.05 -3.71
CA ILE A 583 -4.00 13.27 -4.05
C ILE A 583 -4.32 12.66 -5.41
N TYR A 584 -3.46 12.87 -6.40
CA TYR A 584 -3.62 12.31 -7.75
C TYR A 584 -3.82 10.79 -7.70
N HIS A 585 -2.96 10.10 -6.95
CA HIS A 585 -3.03 8.65 -6.77
C HIS A 585 -4.24 8.19 -5.94
N CYS A 586 -4.61 8.94 -4.90
CA CYS A 586 -5.82 8.66 -4.12
C CYS A 586 -7.07 8.68 -5.00
N VAL A 587 -7.22 9.74 -5.81
CA VAL A 587 -8.37 9.92 -6.71
C VAL A 587 -8.43 8.81 -7.75
N LEU A 588 -7.31 8.51 -8.44
CA LEU A 588 -7.31 7.45 -9.46
C LEU A 588 -7.61 6.07 -8.89
N ARG A 589 -7.07 5.71 -7.72
CA ARG A 589 -7.38 4.43 -7.06
C ARG A 589 -8.84 4.34 -6.62
N GLY A 590 -9.40 5.43 -6.13
CA GLY A 590 -10.82 5.50 -5.76
C GLY A 590 -11.73 5.31 -6.96
N LEU A 591 -11.45 6.00 -8.07
CA LEU A 591 -12.19 5.82 -9.34
C LEU A 591 -12.06 4.40 -9.88
N GLU A 592 -10.86 3.83 -9.82
CA GLU A 592 -10.60 2.45 -10.22
C GLU A 592 -11.41 1.45 -9.39
N ARG A 593 -11.50 1.68 -8.07
CA ARG A 593 -12.30 0.84 -7.17
C ARG A 593 -13.79 0.94 -7.48
N LEU A 594 -14.31 2.16 -7.66
CA LEU A 594 -15.73 2.38 -8.00
C LEU A 594 -16.14 1.73 -9.32
N LEU A 595 -15.22 1.70 -10.28
CA LEU A 595 -15.44 1.02 -11.55
C LEU A 595 -15.53 -0.51 -11.38
N LEU A 596 -14.71 -1.09 -10.50
CA LEU A 596 -14.71 -2.53 -10.22
C LEU A 596 -15.81 -2.98 -9.25
N SER A 597 -16.43 -2.05 -8.51
CA SER A 597 -17.59 -2.33 -7.67
C SER A 597 -18.94 -2.25 -8.41
N GLU A 598 -18.90 -1.98 -9.72
CA GLU A 598 -20.07 -1.93 -10.63
C GLU A 598 -21.14 -0.89 -10.25
N GLN A 599 -20.76 0.14 -9.46
CA GLN A 599 -21.68 1.20 -9.04
C GLN A 599 -21.77 2.38 -10.01
N LEU A 600 -20.83 2.50 -10.95
CA LEU A 600 -20.79 3.60 -11.91
C LEU A 600 -21.74 3.37 -13.09
N SER A 601 -22.33 4.47 -13.58
CA SER A 601 -23.12 4.43 -14.80
C SER A 601 -22.23 4.19 -16.04
N ARG A 602 -22.82 3.70 -17.14
CA ARG A 602 -22.08 3.51 -18.41
C ARG A 602 -21.49 4.81 -18.94
N VAL A 603 -22.22 5.92 -18.80
CA VAL A 603 -21.78 7.26 -19.24
C VAL A 603 -20.55 7.72 -18.45
N ASP A 604 -20.56 7.50 -17.14
CA ASP A 604 -19.42 7.82 -16.29
C ASP A 604 -18.21 6.94 -16.60
N GLY A 605 -18.44 5.66 -16.87
CA GLY A 605 -17.41 4.73 -17.32
C GLY A 605 -16.72 5.18 -18.62
N GLU A 606 -17.49 5.63 -19.62
CA GLU A 606 -16.94 6.18 -20.86
C GLU A 606 -16.14 7.48 -20.64
N ALA A 607 -16.60 8.35 -19.75
CA ALA A 607 -15.88 9.55 -19.38
C ALA A 607 -14.53 9.22 -18.71
N LEU A 608 -14.49 8.20 -17.84
CA LEU A 608 -13.26 7.73 -17.21
C LEU A 608 -12.29 7.09 -18.20
N VAL A 609 -12.79 6.35 -19.20
CA VAL A 609 -11.95 5.83 -20.28
C VAL A 609 -11.25 6.97 -21.00
N LYS A 610 -12.00 8.00 -21.42
CA LYS A 610 -11.44 9.15 -22.13
C LYS A 610 -10.39 9.87 -21.28
N LEU A 611 -10.70 10.10 -20.00
CA LEU A 611 -9.76 10.67 -19.04
C LEU A 611 -8.48 9.84 -18.94
N SER A 612 -8.58 8.51 -18.84
CA SER A 612 -7.42 7.62 -18.72
C SER A 612 -6.50 7.72 -19.94
N VAL A 613 -7.05 7.70 -21.16
CA VAL A 613 -6.29 7.82 -22.42
C VAL A 613 -5.54 9.14 -22.49
N ASP A 614 -6.20 10.24 -22.12
CA ASP A 614 -5.60 11.58 -22.11
C ASP A 614 -4.46 11.70 -21.09
N ARG A 615 -4.50 10.93 -20.00
CA ARG A 615 -3.51 11.00 -18.90
C ARG A 615 -2.36 10.00 -19.03
N VAL A 616 -2.54 8.89 -19.74
CA VAL A 616 -1.46 7.91 -19.99
C VAL A 616 -0.27 8.57 -20.72
N ASN A 617 -0.52 9.55 -21.59
CA ASN A 617 0.52 10.23 -22.37
C ASN A 617 1.25 11.36 -21.63
N MET A 618 1.06 11.52 -20.32
CA MET A 618 1.75 12.53 -19.52
C MET A 618 3.27 12.30 -19.44
N PRO A 619 4.06 13.36 -19.20
CA PRO A 619 5.51 13.25 -19.05
C PRO A 619 5.92 12.61 -17.71
N SER A 620 5.17 12.86 -16.62
CA SER A 620 5.49 12.26 -15.33
C SER A 620 5.20 10.75 -15.33
N PRO A 621 6.22 9.90 -15.08
CA PRO A 621 6.09 8.46 -15.22
C PRO A 621 5.14 7.86 -14.19
N HIS A 622 5.21 8.30 -12.93
CA HIS A 622 4.37 7.74 -11.89
C HIS A 622 2.88 8.08 -12.09
N ARG A 623 2.56 9.25 -12.68
CA ARG A 623 1.18 9.64 -13.01
C ARG A 623 0.67 8.86 -14.23
N ALA A 624 1.50 8.74 -15.26
CA ALA A 624 1.20 7.94 -16.44
C ALA A 624 0.93 6.46 -16.08
N MET A 625 1.72 5.87 -15.16
CA MET A 625 1.52 4.50 -14.69
C MET A 625 0.20 4.32 -13.92
N ALA A 626 -0.22 5.29 -13.10
CA ALA A 626 -1.52 5.24 -12.44
C ALA A 626 -2.68 5.39 -13.44
N ALA A 627 -2.55 6.28 -14.42
CA ALA A 627 -3.52 6.41 -15.51
C ALA A 627 -3.60 5.14 -16.38
N LEU A 628 -2.48 4.45 -16.59
CA LEU A 628 -2.44 3.15 -17.26
C LEU A 628 -3.21 2.11 -16.45
N GLY A 629 -3.06 2.09 -15.12
CA GLY A 629 -3.86 1.24 -14.23
C GLY A 629 -5.37 1.46 -14.43
N LEU A 630 -5.82 2.71 -14.43
CA LEU A 630 -7.23 3.06 -14.69
C LEU A 630 -7.67 2.68 -16.11
N MET A 631 -6.84 2.89 -17.13
CA MET A 631 -7.16 2.53 -18.51
C MET A 631 -7.38 1.01 -18.64
N LEU A 632 -6.52 0.22 -18.01
CA LEU A 632 -6.63 -1.24 -17.99
C LEU A 632 -7.93 -1.66 -17.31
N THR A 633 -8.24 -1.15 -16.12
CA THR A 633 -9.51 -1.52 -15.46
C THR A 633 -10.73 -1.12 -16.29
N CYS A 634 -10.75 0.09 -16.88
CA CYS A 634 -11.78 0.52 -17.82
C CYS A 634 -12.01 -0.46 -18.98
N MET A 635 -10.94 -1.00 -19.56
CA MET A 635 -11.05 -1.95 -20.67
C MET A 635 -11.53 -3.32 -20.21
N TYR A 636 -11.06 -3.80 -19.06
CA TYR A 636 -11.45 -5.11 -18.54
C TYR A 636 -12.88 -5.13 -17.99
N THR A 637 -13.36 -4.04 -17.37
CA THR A 637 -14.74 -3.96 -16.86
C THR A 637 -15.76 -3.81 -17.97
N ALA A 638 -15.44 -3.11 -19.06
CA ALA A 638 -16.33 -3.03 -20.23
C ALA A 638 -16.67 -4.43 -20.78
N VAL A 639 -15.71 -5.35 -20.81
CA VAL A 639 -15.92 -6.73 -21.26
C VAL A 639 -16.73 -7.54 -20.25
N LEU A 640 -16.47 -7.36 -18.95
CA LEU A 640 -17.24 -8.02 -17.88
C LEU A 640 -18.72 -7.63 -17.96
N ALA A 641 -19.02 -6.34 -18.18
CA ALA A 641 -20.38 -5.83 -18.31
C ALA A 641 -21.09 -6.29 -19.60
N SER A 642 -20.36 -6.52 -20.69
CA SER A 642 -20.92 -7.07 -21.93
C SER A 642 -21.18 -8.59 -21.85
N GLY A 643 -20.49 -9.32 -20.98
CA GLY A 643 -20.65 -10.77 -20.82
C GLY A 643 -21.82 -11.18 -19.92
N SER A 644 -22.28 -10.30 -19.03
CA SER A 644 -23.37 -10.58 -18.08
C SER A 644 -24.77 -10.53 -18.70
N ASP A 645 -24.94 -9.93 -19.88
CA ASP A 645 -26.23 -9.92 -20.61
C ASP A 645 -26.62 -11.29 -21.19
N VAL A 646 -25.74 -12.30 -21.14
CA VAL A 646 -25.99 -13.65 -21.68
C VAL A 646 -26.48 -14.65 -20.61
N THR A 647 -26.39 -14.30 -19.33
CA THR A 647 -26.90 -15.13 -18.22
C THR A 647 -27.84 -14.31 -17.35
N GLY A 648 -29.13 -14.34 -17.68
CA GLY A 648 -30.17 -13.60 -16.97
C GLY A 648 -30.23 -13.95 -15.49
N VAL A 649 -30.33 -12.92 -14.65
CA VAL A 649 -31.36 -12.64 -13.64
C VAL A 649 -31.15 -11.17 -13.27
N ARG A 650 -31.93 -10.26 -13.85
CA ARG A 650 -32.02 -8.87 -13.39
C ARG A 650 -33.38 -8.71 -12.74
N GLY A 651 -33.38 -8.61 -11.41
CA GLY A 651 -34.54 -8.17 -10.64
C GLY A 651 -34.90 -6.76 -11.07
N GLN A 652 -35.96 -6.66 -11.87
CA GLN A 652 -36.52 -5.42 -12.36
C GLN A 652 -37.42 -4.86 -11.25
N VAL A 653 -36.93 -3.85 -10.52
CA VAL A 653 -37.80 -2.97 -9.74
C VAL A 653 -38.25 -1.86 -10.68
N ASP A 654 -39.47 -2.02 -11.20
CA ASP A 654 -40.15 -1.01 -11.99
C ASP A 654 -40.41 0.24 -11.14
N CYS A 655 -39.80 1.37 -11.50
CA CYS A 655 -40.30 2.69 -11.11
C CYS A 655 -41.27 3.17 -12.19
N ALA A 656 -42.55 2.87 -11.98
CA ALA A 656 -43.63 3.62 -12.59
C ALA A 656 -43.68 5.03 -11.98
N SER A 657 -43.73 6.05 -12.84
CA SER A 657 -44.31 7.34 -12.49
C SER A 657 -45.16 7.86 -13.65
N ALA A 658 -46.40 8.16 -13.31
CA ALA A 658 -47.47 8.62 -14.16
C ALA A 658 -47.64 10.15 -14.05
N GLU A 659 -48.26 10.72 -15.10
CA GLU A 659 -48.96 12.02 -15.19
C GLU A 659 -48.13 13.31 -15.32
N ALA A 660 -48.50 14.36 -16.07
CA ALA A 660 -49.51 14.58 -17.12
C ALA A 660 -49.31 15.99 -17.77
N MET A 661 -50.01 16.21 -18.91
CA MET A 661 -50.45 17.48 -19.54
C MET A 661 -49.52 18.28 -20.50
N GLY A 662 -49.92 18.30 -21.78
CA GLY A 662 -50.40 19.55 -22.42
C GLY A 662 -49.76 20.05 -23.72
N VAL A 663 -50.51 19.90 -24.84
CA VAL A 663 -50.61 20.76 -26.07
C VAL A 663 -49.36 20.86 -27.00
N THR A 664 -49.36 20.78 -28.35
CA THR A 664 -50.26 21.09 -29.49
C THR A 664 -49.75 20.27 -30.72
N ALA A 665 -50.59 19.51 -31.43
CA ALA A 665 -51.21 19.78 -32.75
C ALA A 665 -50.32 19.62 -34.04
N GLY A 666 -50.77 18.71 -34.95
CA GLY A 666 -50.52 18.73 -36.41
C GLY A 666 -50.14 17.37 -37.04
N HIS A 667 -51.10 16.54 -37.50
CA HIS A 667 -51.50 16.34 -38.93
C HIS A 667 -50.42 15.64 -39.82
N VAL A 668 -50.58 14.58 -40.64
CA VAL A 668 -51.62 13.63 -41.15
C VAL A 668 -50.85 12.48 -41.87
N GLY A 669 -51.40 11.26 -41.95
CA GLY A 669 -51.14 10.41 -43.14
C GLY A 669 -51.18 8.88 -42.99
N PHE A 670 -52.37 8.29 -43.22
CA PHE A 670 -52.67 6.91 -43.69
C PHE A 670 -51.70 6.38 -44.78
N SER A 671 -51.54 5.09 -45.15
CA SER A 671 -52.08 3.78 -44.75
C SER A 671 -51.42 2.68 -45.62
N SER A 672 -51.21 1.51 -45.00
CA SER A 672 -51.25 0.11 -45.50
C SER A 672 -51.44 -0.21 -47.00
N GLY A 673 -50.64 -1.17 -47.51
CA GLY A 673 -50.93 -1.95 -48.71
C GLY A 673 -49.96 -3.13 -48.93
N LYS A 674 -50.44 -4.35 -48.68
CA LYS A 674 -49.76 -5.66 -48.79
C LYS A 674 -49.48 -6.09 -50.24
N GLU A 675 -48.39 -6.83 -50.46
CA GLU A 675 -48.34 -7.97 -51.40
C GLU A 675 -47.45 -9.10 -50.87
N LYS A 676 -47.82 -10.35 -51.18
CA LYS A 676 -47.36 -11.62 -50.58
C LYS A 676 -46.69 -12.53 -51.62
N ALA A 677 -45.79 -13.39 -51.12
CA ALA A 677 -45.20 -14.65 -51.66
C ALA A 677 -43.98 -14.48 -52.61
N SER A 678 -42.75 -15.01 -52.43
CA SER A 678 -42.07 -16.17 -51.75
C SER A 678 -41.16 -16.83 -52.82
N PRO A 679 -40.12 -17.65 -52.52
CA PRO A 679 -39.13 -17.66 -51.44
C PRO A 679 -37.66 -17.88 -51.95
N ALA A 680 -36.71 -17.95 -51.02
CA ALA A 680 -35.37 -18.58 -51.09
C ALA A 680 -34.12 -17.70 -51.37
N SER A 681 -33.44 -17.30 -50.28
CA SER A 681 -32.11 -17.82 -49.92
C SER A 681 -31.71 -17.26 -48.55
N ARG A 682 -31.63 -18.12 -47.52
CA ARG A 682 -31.01 -17.77 -46.24
C ARG A 682 -29.50 -17.57 -46.46
N PRO A 683 -28.88 -16.45 -46.04
CA PRO A 683 -27.50 -16.50 -45.60
C PRO A 683 -27.44 -17.14 -44.22
N ALA A 684 -26.36 -17.88 -43.99
CA ALA A 684 -26.07 -18.61 -42.78
C ALA A 684 -26.10 -17.72 -41.53
N HIS A 685 -26.47 -18.33 -40.41
CA HIS A 685 -26.28 -17.81 -39.06
C HIS A 685 -24.89 -17.15 -38.92
N SER A 686 -24.87 -15.88 -38.51
CA SER A 686 -23.70 -15.24 -37.92
C SER A 686 -23.46 -15.87 -36.54
N ASP A 687 -22.23 -16.35 -36.29
CA ASP A 687 -21.78 -16.77 -34.97
C ASP A 687 -22.03 -15.64 -33.95
N PRO A 688 -22.69 -15.91 -32.81
CA PRO A 688 -23.02 -14.90 -31.80
C PRO A 688 -21.81 -14.49 -30.93
N GLN A 689 -20.57 -14.68 -31.40
CA GLN A 689 -19.35 -14.55 -30.60
C GLN A 689 -18.27 -13.64 -31.21
N ALA A 690 -18.53 -12.99 -32.35
CA ALA A 690 -17.64 -11.97 -32.89
C ALA A 690 -17.96 -10.62 -32.23
N PRO A 691 -17.00 -9.97 -31.54
CA PRO A 691 -17.20 -8.61 -31.03
C PRO A 691 -17.51 -7.65 -32.18
N ASP A 692 -18.48 -6.74 -31.99
CA ASP A 692 -18.89 -5.76 -33.00
C ASP A 692 -17.68 -5.01 -33.56
N SER A 693 -17.57 -4.87 -34.89
CA SER A 693 -16.41 -4.28 -35.56
C SER A 693 -16.02 -2.87 -35.05
N GLU A 694 -17.00 -2.10 -34.57
CA GLU A 694 -16.76 -0.78 -33.94
C GLU A 694 -16.05 -0.88 -32.59
N SER A 695 -16.37 -1.91 -31.78
CA SER A 695 -15.72 -2.15 -30.49
C SER A 695 -14.25 -2.51 -30.64
N ILE A 696 -13.90 -3.26 -31.70
CA ILE A 696 -12.53 -3.65 -32.04
C ILE A 696 -11.71 -2.41 -32.45
N ILE A 697 -12.29 -1.49 -33.23
CA ILE A 697 -11.62 -0.26 -33.66
C ILE A 697 -11.27 0.61 -32.46
N VAL A 698 -12.22 0.83 -31.55
CA VAL A 698 -12.01 1.62 -30.33
C VAL A 698 -10.98 0.96 -29.41
N ALA A 699 -11.00 -0.37 -29.29
CA ALA A 699 -9.99 -1.11 -28.53
C ALA A 699 -8.60 -0.97 -29.17
N MET A 700 -8.49 -0.98 -30.50
CA MET A 700 -7.23 -0.82 -31.23
C MET A 700 -6.64 0.59 -31.09
N GLU A 701 -7.48 1.62 -31.03
CA GLU A 701 -7.06 2.99 -30.72
C GLU A 701 -6.39 3.05 -29.32
N ARG A 702 -7.00 2.38 -28.34
CA ARG A 702 -6.46 2.31 -26.96
C ARG A 702 -5.16 1.49 -26.89
N VAL A 703 -5.04 0.39 -27.63
CA VAL A 703 -3.78 -0.37 -27.77
C VAL A 703 -2.67 0.50 -28.35
N SER A 704 -2.98 1.34 -29.33
CA SER A 704 -1.99 2.20 -29.97
C SER A 704 -1.33 3.16 -28.97
N VAL A 705 -2.06 3.57 -27.92
CA VAL A 705 -1.52 4.34 -26.79
C VAL A 705 -0.43 3.56 -26.04
N LEU A 706 -0.60 2.26 -25.83
CA LEU A 706 0.43 1.42 -25.17
C LEU A 706 1.73 1.37 -25.97
N PHE A 707 1.64 1.19 -27.29
CA PHE A 707 2.82 1.23 -28.17
C PHE A 707 3.48 2.61 -28.18
N ASP A 708 2.68 3.67 -28.19
CA ASP A 708 3.17 5.05 -28.08
C ASP A 708 3.90 5.30 -26.77
N ARG A 709 3.44 4.71 -25.65
CA ARG A 709 4.14 4.76 -24.36
C ARG A 709 5.45 4.01 -24.35
N ILE A 710 5.56 2.87 -25.05
CA ILE A 710 6.87 2.22 -25.25
C ILE A 710 7.79 3.17 -26.03
N ARG A 711 7.29 3.84 -27.06
CA ARG A 711 8.09 4.71 -27.93
C ARG A 711 8.55 6.01 -27.25
N LYS A 712 7.68 6.63 -26.44
CA LYS A 712 7.90 7.98 -25.87
C LYS A 712 8.29 7.97 -24.39
N GLY A 713 7.95 6.90 -23.67
CA GLY A 713 8.16 6.80 -22.22
C GLY A 713 9.60 6.54 -21.82
N LEU A 714 9.86 6.64 -20.52
CA LEU A 714 11.14 6.29 -19.92
C LEU A 714 11.39 4.77 -20.00
N PRO A 715 12.64 4.29 -19.93
CA PRO A 715 12.95 2.87 -20.00
C PRO A 715 12.26 2.02 -18.92
N SER A 716 12.02 2.59 -17.73
CA SER A 716 11.27 1.92 -16.66
C SER A 716 9.81 1.71 -17.07
N GLU A 717 9.13 2.73 -17.57
CA GLU A 717 7.73 2.65 -18.02
C GLU A 717 7.57 1.70 -19.21
N ALA A 718 8.42 1.86 -20.24
CA ALA A 718 8.39 1.04 -21.44
C ALA A 718 8.58 -0.45 -21.10
N ARG A 719 9.41 -0.76 -20.10
CA ARG A 719 9.59 -2.12 -19.59
C ARG A 719 8.29 -2.68 -19.01
N VAL A 720 7.54 -1.91 -18.22
CA VAL A 720 6.27 -2.37 -17.63
C VAL A 720 5.24 -2.61 -18.73
N VAL A 721 5.09 -1.64 -19.64
CA VAL A 721 4.13 -1.75 -20.75
C VAL A 721 4.46 -2.98 -21.61
N ALA A 722 5.73 -3.21 -21.94
CA ALA A 722 6.15 -4.40 -22.70
C ALA A 722 5.93 -5.73 -21.94
N ARG A 723 5.93 -5.74 -20.60
CA ARG A 723 5.63 -6.95 -19.83
C ARG A 723 4.16 -7.33 -19.90
N ILE A 724 3.25 -6.35 -19.83
CA ILE A 724 1.79 -6.56 -19.80
C ILE A 724 1.18 -6.71 -21.20
N LEU A 725 1.79 -6.08 -22.21
CA LEU A 725 1.24 -6.00 -23.56
C LEU A 725 0.93 -7.36 -24.21
N PRO A 726 1.74 -8.43 -24.07
CA PRO A 726 1.43 -9.71 -24.70
C PRO A 726 0.14 -10.35 -24.18
N GLN A 727 -0.07 -10.38 -22.87
CA GLN A 727 -1.29 -10.93 -22.26
C GLN A 727 -2.48 -10.05 -22.63
N PHE A 728 -2.30 -8.72 -22.62
CA PHE A 728 -3.32 -7.78 -23.03
C PHE A 728 -3.75 -7.98 -24.49
N LEU A 729 -2.82 -8.17 -25.42
CA LEU A 729 -3.15 -8.39 -26.83
C LEU A 729 -3.90 -9.71 -27.06
N ASP A 730 -3.50 -10.77 -26.37
CA ASP A 730 -4.17 -12.08 -26.40
C ASP A 730 -5.61 -12.05 -25.83
N ASP A 731 -5.84 -11.18 -24.83
CA ASP A 731 -7.15 -11.07 -24.17
C ASP A 731 -8.23 -10.39 -25.03
N PHE A 732 -7.84 -9.46 -25.92
CA PHE A 732 -8.79 -8.58 -26.62
C PHE A 732 -8.83 -8.72 -28.15
N PHE A 733 -7.79 -9.25 -28.79
CA PHE A 733 -7.67 -9.21 -30.25
C PHE A 733 -7.38 -10.58 -30.85
N PRO A 734 -7.85 -10.84 -32.09
CA PRO A 734 -7.44 -12.02 -32.82
C PRO A 734 -5.94 -11.94 -33.16
N PRO A 735 -5.24 -13.09 -33.23
CA PRO A 735 -3.81 -13.16 -33.53
C PRO A 735 -3.35 -12.38 -34.76
N GLN A 736 -4.17 -12.33 -35.83
CA GLN A 736 -3.78 -11.70 -37.10
C GLN A 736 -3.54 -10.18 -36.94
N ASP A 737 -4.41 -9.49 -36.22
CA ASP A 737 -4.29 -8.05 -35.97
C ASP A 737 -3.12 -7.72 -35.05
N VAL A 738 -2.90 -8.59 -34.06
CA VAL A 738 -1.79 -8.50 -33.10
C VAL A 738 -0.45 -8.60 -33.83
N MET A 739 -0.29 -9.60 -34.70
CA MET A 739 0.98 -9.91 -35.39
C MET A 739 1.44 -8.74 -36.25
N ASN A 740 0.56 -8.18 -37.08
CA ASN A 740 0.90 -7.06 -37.96
C ASN A 740 1.41 -5.85 -37.17
N LYS A 741 0.72 -5.51 -36.08
CA LYS A 741 1.06 -4.35 -35.25
C LYS A 741 2.35 -4.57 -34.47
N VAL A 742 2.51 -5.72 -33.80
CA VAL A 742 3.69 -6.03 -32.98
C VAL A 742 4.95 -6.11 -33.85
N ILE A 743 4.89 -6.77 -35.01
CA ILE A 743 6.02 -6.88 -35.94
C ILE A 743 6.38 -5.50 -36.52
N GLY A 744 5.38 -4.71 -36.92
CA GLY A 744 5.59 -3.35 -37.42
C GLY A 744 6.28 -2.44 -36.39
N GLU A 745 5.89 -2.53 -35.11
CA GLU A 745 6.49 -1.74 -34.02
C GLU A 745 7.90 -2.21 -33.64
N PHE A 746 8.20 -3.51 -33.81
CA PHE A 746 9.56 -4.05 -33.62
C PHE A 746 10.54 -3.64 -34.73
N LEU A 747 10.03 -3.55 -35.96
CA LEU A 747 10.79 -3.15 -37.16
C LEU A 747 10.94 -1.64 -37.31
N SER A 748 10.12 -0.84 -36.62
CA SER A 748 10.12 0.61 -36.76
C SER A 748 11.47 1.23 -36.39
N ASN A 749 11.98 2.10 -37.27
CA ASN A 749 13.18 2.90 -37.00
C ASN A 749 12.95 3.95 -35.89
N GLN A 750 11.69 4.24 -35.55
CA GLN A 750 11.34 5.17 -34.48
C GLN A 750 11.28 4.50 -33.11
N GLN A 751 11.53 3.18 -33.01
CA GLN A 751 11.46 2.43 -31.76
C GLN A 751 12.78 2.57 -30.97
N PRO A 752 12.80 3.29 -29.83
CA PRO A 752 14.01 3.42 -29.00
C PRO A 752 14.36 2.16 -28.22
N TYR A 753 13.38 1.27 -27.96
CA TYR A 753 13.58 0.08 -27.13
C TYR A 753 13.22 -1.23 -27.87
N PRO A 754 13.91 -1.57 -28.97
CA PRO A 754 13.64 -2.81 -29.70
C PRO A 754 13.88 -4.07 -28.84
N GLN A 755 14.73 -4.00 -27.81
CA GLN A 755 14.94 -5.07 -26.83
C GLN A 755 13.67 -5.45 -26.07
N PHE A 756 12.81 -4.48 -25.74
CA PHE A 756 11.54 -4.78 -25.06
C PHE A 756 10.53 -5.35 -26.05
N MET A 757 10.48 -4.79 -27.26
CA MET A 757 9.63 -5.33 -28.32
C MET A 757 9.99 -6.76 -28.72
N ALA A 758 11.28 -7.14 -28.68
CA ALA A 758 11.69 -8.53 -28.87
C ALA A 758 11.06 -9.48 -27.85
N THR A 759 10.96 -9.07 -26.57
CA THR A 759 10.28 -9.88 -25.54
C THR A 759 8.77 -9.96 -25.76
N VAL A 760 8.16 -8.92 -26.34
CA VAL A 760 6.73 -8.90 -26.70
C VAL A 760 6.47 -9.90 -27.82
N VAL A 761 7.25 -9.83 -28.91
CA VAL A 761 7.17 -10.76 -30.05
C VAL A 761 7.33 -12.20 -29.58
N TYR A 762 8.35 -12.46 -28.76
CA TYR A 762 8.59 -13.78 -28.17
C TYR A 762 7.36 -14.32 -27.43
N LYS A 763 6.82 -13.56 -26.48
CA LYS A 763 5.67 -14.01 -25.68
C LYS A 763 4.44 -14.25 -26.55
N VAL A 764 4.16 -13.39 -27.53
CA VAL A 764 3.05 -13.58 -28.47
C VAL A 764 3.23 -14.88 -29.26
N PHE A 765 4.41 -15.14 -29.82
CA PHE A 765 4.66 -16.35 -30.62
C PHE A 765 4.56 -17.62 -29.78
N GLN A 766 5.08 -17.60 -28.55
CA GLN A 766 4.97 -18.74 -27.63
C GLN A 766 3.51 -19.01 -27.22
N THR A 767 2.68 -17.98 -27.04
CA THR A 767 1.23 -18.15 -26.82
C THR A 767 0.54 -18.76 -28.05
N LEU A 768 0.92 -18.35 -29.27
CA LEU A 768 0.37 -18.95 -30.49
C LEU A 768 0.75 -20.41 -30.67
N HIS A 769 1.98 -20.79 -30.31
CA HIS A 769 2.39 -22.19 -30.29
C HIS A 769 1.59 -23.00 -29.26
N ALA A 770 1.40 -22.45 -28.06
CA ALA A 770 0.62 -23.09 -26.99
C ALA A 770 -0.86 -23.29 -27.36
N THR A 771 -1.41 -22.42 -28.21
CA THR A 771 -2.79 -22.53 -28.73
C THR A 771 -2.91 -23.37 -30.01
N GLY A 772 -1.80 -23.94 -30.51
CA GLY A 772 -1.79 -24.80 -31.70
C GLY A 772 -1.72 -24.06 -33.03
N GLN A 773 -1.47 -22.75 -33.04
CA GLN A 773 -1.41 -21.91 -34.24
C GLN A 773 0.01 -21.75 -34.81
N SER A 774 0.82 -22.82 -34.78
CA SER A 774 2.23 -22.77 -35.18
C SER A 774 2.44 -22.49 -36.68
N SER A 775 1.52 -22.94 -37.54
CA SER A 775 1.58 -22.64 -38.98
C SER A 775 1.44 -21.14 -39.25
N MET A 776 0.58 -20.45 -38.49
CA MET A 776 0.39 -19.01 -38.62
C MET A 776 1.67 -18.25 -38.29
N VAL A 777 2.41 -18.67 -37.26
CA VAL A 777 3.70 -18.06 -36.90
C VAL A 777 4.68 -18.18 -38.05
N ARG A 778 4.81 -19.37 -38.65
CA ARG A 778 5.68 -19.61 -39.81
C ARG A 778 5.32 -18.69 -40.98
N ASP A 779 4.05 -18.59 -41.32
CA ASP A 779 3.60 -17.78 -42.47
C ASP A 779 3.93 -16.29 -42.26
N TRP A 780 3.70 -15.76 -41.05
CA TRP A 780 4.09 -14.39 -40.69
C TRP A 780 5.60 -14.19 -40.67
N VAL A 781 6.38 -15.21 -40.29
CA VAL A 781 7.83 -15.14 -40.36
C VAL A 781 8.26 -14.95 -41.81
N LEU A 782 7.78 -15.80 -42.72
CA LEU A 782 8.11 -15.73 -44.15
C LEU A 782 7.69 -14.39 -44.79
N LEU A 783 6.51 -13.87 -44.44
CA LEU A 783 6.00 -12.58 -44.94
C LEU A 783 6.83 -11.37 -44.50
N SER A 784 7.54 -11.45 -43.36
CA SER A 784 8.26 -10.33 -42.78
C SER A 784 9.77 -10.31 -43.07
N LEU A 785 10.36 -11.40 -43.58
CA LEU A 785 11.81 -11.51 -43.84
C LEU A 785 12.36 -10.39 -44.74
N SER A 786 11.62 -10.00 -45.76
CA SER A 786 12.01 -8.91 -46.67
C SER A 786 12.13 -7.56 -45.93
N ASN A 787 11.25 -7.30 -44.97
CA ASN A 787 11.28 -6.08 -44.18
C ASN A 787 12.47 -6.07 -43.19
N PHE A 788 12.82 -7.23 -42.63
CA PHE A 788 13.96 -7.37 -41.73
C PHE A 788 15.31 -7.15 -42.44
N THR A 789 15.49 -7.75 -43.62
CA THR A 789 16.74 -7.66 -44.39
C THR A 789 17.04 -6.26 -44.91
N GLN A 790 16.00 -5.42 -45.08
CA GLN A 790 16.12 -4.01 -45.50
C GLN A 790 16.51 -3.06 -44.36
N ARG A 791 16.55 -3.52 -43.11
CA ARG A 791 16.89 -2.69 -41.96
C ARG A 791 18.37 -2.30 -41.98
N THR A 792 18.67 -1.05 -41.62
CA THR A 792 20.04 -0.54 -41.49
C THR A 792 20.28 -0.08 -40.04
N PRO A 793 21.47 -0.31 -39.45
CA PRO A 793 22.63 -1.06 -39.96
C PRO A 793 22.43 -2.59 -40.04
N VAL A 794 23.27 -3.29 -40.82
CA VAL A 794 23.20 -4.76 -41.03
C VAL A 794 23.31 -5.54 -39.71
N ALA A 795 24.12 -5.07 -38.76
CA ALA A 795 24.21 -5.68 -37.43
C ALA A 795 22.85 -5.69 -36.71
N MET A 796 22.08 -4.59 -36.79
CA MET A 796 20.73 -4.53 -36.22
C MET A 796 19.72 -5.39 -36.99
N ALA A 797 19.86 -5.51 -38.31
CA ALA A 797 19.04 -6.43 -39.11
C ALA A 797 19.27 -7.89 -38.70
N MET A 798 20.54 -8.32 -38.59
CA MET A 798 20.93 -9.65 -38.12
C MET A 798 20.41 -9.91 -36.71
N TRP A 799 20.65 -8.99 -35.77
CA TRP A 799 20.16 -9.11 -34.40
C TRP A 799 18.63 -9.24 -34.34
N SER A 800 17.90 -8.43 -35.13
CA SER A 800 16.44 -8.49 -35.18
C SER A 800 15.95 -9.83 -35.70
N LEU A 801 16.58 -10.36 -36.76
CA LEU A 801 16.28 -11.67 -37.33
C LEU A 801 16.59 -12.80 -36.34
N SER A 802 17.72 -12.74 -35.63
CA SER A 802 18.06 -13.71 -34.58
C SER A 802 17.00 -13.74 -33.48
N CYS A 803 16.59 -12.58 -32.96
CA CYS A 803 15.50 -12.48 -31.98
C CYS A 803 14.19 -13.05 -32.53
N PHE A 804 13.90 -12.80 -33.81
CA PHE A 804 12.67 -13.22 -34.47
C PHE A 804 12.61 -14.72 -34.69
N PHE A 805 13.69 -15.34 -35.18
CA PHE A 805 13.78 -16.81 -35.33
C PHE A 805 13.80 -17.53 -33.98
N VAL A 806 14.46 -16.98 -32.95
CA VAL A 806 14.38 -17.52 -31.59
C VAL A 806 12.95 -17.47 -31.07
N SER A 807 12.24 -16.37 -31.32
CA SER A 807 10.83 -16.21 -30.94
C SER A 807 9.91 -17.20 -31.63
N ALA A 808 10.17 -17.47 -32.91
CA ALA A 808 9.43 -18.43 -33.71
C ALA A 808 9.84 -19.88 -33.46
N SER A 809 10.89 -20.16 -32.68
CA SER A 809 11.33 -21.55 -32.47
C SER A 809 10.31 -22.35 -31.65
N THR A 810 10.07 -23.60 -32.07
CA THR A 810 9.35 -24.62 -31.29
C THR A 810 10.29 -25.39 -30.36
N SER A 811 11.61 -25.22 -30.51
CA SER A 811 12.62 -25.87 -29.67
C SER A 811 12.84 -25.09 -28.38
N GLN A 812 12.59 -25.74 -27.24
CA GLN A 812 12.73 -25.13 -25.91
C GLN A 812 14.14 -24.58 -25.64
N TRP A 813 15.18 -25.25 -26.15
CA TRP A 813 16.57 -24.84 -25.96
C TRP A 813 16.92 -23.57 -26.72
N ILE A 814 16.40 -23.42 -27.93
CA ILE A 814 16.62 -22.23 -28.76
C ILE A 814 15.82 -21.07 -28.21
N SER A 815 14.55 -21.29 -27.86
CA SER A 815 13.69 -20.28 -27.23
C SER A 815 14.31 -19.72 -25.94
N ALA A 816 15.01 -20.55 -25.16
CA ALA A 816 15.71 -20.13 -23.95
C ALA A 816 16.92 -19.19 -24.20
N LEU A 817 17.44 -19.11 -25.43
CA LEU A 817 18.57 -18.23 -25.79
C LEU A 817 18.17 -16.76 -25.94
N LEU A 818 16.88 -16.43 -25.95
CA LEU A 818 16.42 -15.06 -26.21
C LEU A 818 17.10 -13.99 -25.32
N PRO A 819 17.23 -14.15 -23.98
CA PRO A 819 17.87 -13.14 -23.14
C PRO A 819 19.33 -12.89 -23.55
N HIS A 820 20.04 -13.94 -23.99
CA HIS A 820 21.41 -13.82 -24.49
C HIS A 820 21.45 -13.03 -25.81
N VAL A 821 20.58 -13.36 -26.77
CA VAL A 821 20.50 -12.61 -28.04
C VAL A 821 20.15 -11.14 -27.79
N ILE A 822 19.20 -10.85 -26.89
CA ILE A 822 18.83 -9.48 -26.54
C ILE A 822 20.02 -8.71 -25.93
N SER A 823 20.88 -9.37 -25.14
CA SER A 823 22.04 -8.72 -24.53
C SER A 823 23.10 -8.26 -25.54
N CYS A 824 23.18 -8.91 -26.70
CA CYS A 824 24.13 -8.60 -27.78
C CYS A 824 23.57 -7.57 -28.79
N MET A 825 22.69 -6.65 -28.37
CA MET A 825 22.06 -5.69 -29.28
C MET A 825 23.08 -4.81 -30.01
N GLY A 826 23.05 -4.87 -31.35
CA GLY A 826 23.95 -4.11 -32.21
C GLY A 826 25.36 -4.71 -32.35
N SER A 827 25.64 -5.84 -31.70
CA SER A 827 26.87 -6.61 -31.89
C SER A 827 26.84 -7.38 -33.23
N SER A 828 28.02 -7.58 -33.80
CA SER A 828 28.21 -8.35 -35.04
C SER A 828 29.53 -9.13 -34.97
N GLU A 829 29.78 -9.76 -33.83
CA GLU A 829 30.94 -10.63 -33.66
C GLU A 829 30.75 -11.95 -34.39
N VAL A 830 31.84 -12.69 -34.61
CA VAL A 830 31.79 -14.00 -35.29
C VAL A 830 30.85 -14.97 -34.56
N VAL A 831 30.80 -14.90 -33.23
CA VAL A 831 29.89 -15.70 -32.40
C VAL A 831 28.43 -15.35 -32.67
N ASP A 832 28.09 -14.07 -32.81
CA ASP A 832 26.74 -13.61 -33.11
C ASP A 832 26.29 -14.06 -34.51
N VAL A 833 27.20 -14.01 -35.50
CA VAL A 833 26.92 -14.49 -36.86
C VAL A 833 26.70 -16.00 -36.88
N ASN A 834 27.50 -16.76 -36.13
CA ASN A 834 27.31 -18.21 -36.00
C ASN A 834 25.98 -18.55 -35.31
N LEU A 835 25.61 -17.79 -34.26
CA LEU A 835 24.34 -17.95 -33.57
C LEU A 835 23.16 -17.64 -34.49
N PHE A 836 23.24 -16.54 -35.26
CA PHE A 836 22.26 -16.20 -36.28
C PHE A 836 22.09 -17.35 -37.29
N CYS A 837 23.18 -17.88 -37.83
CA CYS A 837 23.13 -18.99 -38.79
C CYS A 837 22.51 -20.24 -38.17
N LEU A 838 22.84 -20.56 -36.91
CA LEU A 838 22.31 -21.73 -36.21
C LEU A 838 20.79 -21.64 -36.00
N VAL A 839 20.28 -20.51 -35.51
CA VAL A 839 18.86 -20.34 -35.25
C VAL A 839 18.06 -20.29 -36.57
N ALA A 840 18.60 -19.64 -37.61
CA ALA A 840 17.96 -19.62 -38.93
C ALA A 840 17.94 -21.02 -39.58
N MET A 841 19.00 -21.83 -39.42
CA MET A 841 19.03 -23.23 -39.88
C MET A 841 18.01 -24.10 -39.15
N ASP A 842 17.83 -23.89 -37.84
CA ASP A 842 16.84 -24.64 -37.06
C ASP A 842 15.42 -24.36 -37.58
N PHE A 843 15.08 -23.09 -37.78
CA PHE A 843 13.80 -22.69 -38.36
C PHE A 843 13.61 -23.32 -39.74
N TYR A 844 14.64 -23.27 -40.59
CA TYR A 844 14.61 -23.83 -41.94
C TYR A 844 14.37 -25.35 -41.96
N ARG A 845 15.00 -26.10 -41.04
CA ARG A 845 14.90 -27.57 -40.96
C ARG A 845 13.60 -28.06 -40.36
N HIS A 846 13.16 -27.43 -39.26
CA HIS A 846 12.12 -28.00 -38.40
C HIS A 846 10.75 -27.32 -38.55
N GLN A 847 10.66 -26.15 -39.21
CA GLN A 847 9.39 -25.42 -39.34
C GLN A 847 8.94 -25.23 -40.78
N ILE A 848 9.88 -25.19 -41.73
CA ILE A 848 9.54 -25.11 -43.16
C ILE A 848 9.49 -26.52 -43.73
N ASP A 849 8.28 -27.07 -43.84
CA ASP A 849 8.04 -28.40 -44.44
C ASP A 849 7.98 -28.34 -45.97
N GLU A 850 7.45 -27.24 -46.52
CA GLU A 850 7.23 -27.10 -47.96
C GLU A 850 8.49 -26.63 -48.70
N GLU A 851 8.85 -27.36 -49.75
CA GLU A 851 10.03 -27.07 -50.57
C GLU A 851 9.91 -25.72 -51.33
N LEU A 852 8.69 -25.29 -51.64
CA LEU A 852 8.46 -23.98 -52.26
C LEU A 852 8.78 -22.83 -51.28
N ASP A 853 8.34 -22.94 -50.03
CA ASP A 853 8.63 -21.96 -48.99
C ASP A 853 10.11 -21.93 -48.64
N ARG A 854 10.79 -23.08 -48.69
CA ARG A 854 12.25 -23.17 -48.54
C ARG A 854 13.01 -22.37 -49.60
N ARG A 855 12.56 -22.42 -50.86
CA ARG A 855 13.14 -21.61 -51.95
C ARG A 855 12.81 -20.14 -51.80
N ALA A 856 11.58 -19.81 -51.38
CA ALA A 856 11.17 -18.45 -51.09
C ALA A 856 12.05 -17.83 -49.98
N PHE A 857 12.28 -18.59 -48.90
CA PHE A 857 13.18 -18.21 -47.81
C PHE A 857 14.60 -17.90 -48.30
N GLN A 858 15.19 -18.79 -49.11
CA GLN A 858 16.54 -18.58 -49.66
C GLN A 858 16.63 -17.36 -50.57
N SER A 859 15.64 -17.18 -51.46
CA SER A 859 15.61 -16.07 -52.43
C SER A 859 15.63 -14.69 -51.76
N VAL A 860 14.99 -14.54 -50.60
CA VAL A 860 15.01 -13.28 -49.83
C VAL A 860 16.44 -12.91 -49.41
N PHE A 861 17.23 -13.88 -48.91
CA PHE A 861 18.61 -13.64 -48.50
C PHE A 861 19.56 -13.48 -49.68
N GLU A 862 19.35 -14.19 -50.79
CA GLU A 862 20.15 -14.04 -52.02
C GLU A 862 20.10 -12.62 -52.58
N THR A 863 18.95 -11.96 -52.46
CA THR A 863 18.75 -10.59 -52.96
C THR A 863 19.60 -9.57 -52.21
N VAL A 864 19.93 -9.82 -50.95
CA VAL A 864 20.61 -8.86 -50.04
C VAL A 864 22.05 -9.31 -49.68
N ALA A 865 22.42 -10.55 -50.00
CA ALA A 865 23.73 -11.11 -49.67
C ALA A 865 24.86 -10.45 -50.48
N SER A 866 25.87 -9.96 -49.77
CA SER A 866 27.15 -9.53 -50.34
C SER A 866 28.31 -10.41 -49.81
N PRO A 867 29.42 -10.55 -50.55
CA PRO A 867 30.57 -11.34 -50.10
C PRO A 867 31.10 -10.84 -48.75
N GLY A 868 31.19 -11.74 -47.76
CA GLY A 868 31.58 -11.41 -46.38
C GLY A 868 30.45 -10.91 -45.49
N SER A 869 29.21 -10.82 -45.99
CA SER A 869 28.04 -10.52 -45.17
C SER A 869 27.57 -11.73 -44.34
N PRO A 870 26.89 -11.51 -43.20
CA PRO A 870 26.26 -12.57 -42.41
C PRO A 870 25.28 -13.43 -43.23
N TYR A 871 24.58 -12.80 -44.19
CA TYR A 871 23.62 -13.49 -45.06
C TYR A 871 24.31 -14.45 -46.04
N HIS A 872 25.52 -14.13 -46.51
CA HIS A 872 26.29 -15.03 -47.37
C HIS A 872 26.74 -16.29 -46.61
N GLN A 873 27.11 -16.16 -45.33
CA GLN A 873 27.45 -17.31 -44.49
C GLN A 873 26.21 -18.19 -44.25
N LEU A 874 25.04 -17.59 -43.98
CA LEU A 874 23.79 -18.33 -43.86
C LEU A 874 23.46 -19.13 -45.13
N LEU A 875 23.56 -18.52 -46.32
CA LEU A 875 23.33 -19.22 -47.58
C LEU A 875 24.28 -20.40 -47.77
N GLY A 876 25.56 -20.26 -47.40
CA GLY A 876 26.51 -21.37 -47.38
C GLY A 876 26.08 -22.52 -46.46
N CYS A 877 25.59 -22.19 -45.26
CA CYS A 877 25.05 -23.17 -44.31
C CYS A 877 23.77 -23.86 -44.84
N LEU A 878 22.89 -23.15 -45.54
CA LEU A 878 21.67 -23.75 -46.12
C LEU A 878 21.99 -24.69 -47.29
N GLN A 879 23.01 -24.38 -48.08
CA GLN A 879 23.47 -25.24 -49.18
C GLN A 879 24.05 -26.56 -48.67
N SER A 880 24.78 -26.56 -47.54
CA SER A 880 25.28 -27.81 -46.94
C SER A 880 24.16 -28.72 -46.46
N ILE A 881 23.01 -28.18 -46.04
CA ILE A 881 21.86 -29.00 -45.60
C ILE A 881 21.34 -29.86 -46.76
N HIS A 882 21.25 -29.32 -47.98
CA HIS A 882 20.76 -30.07 -49.15
C HIS A 882 21.74 -31.15 -49.60
N GLN A 883 23.03 -30.98 -49.30
CA GLN A 883 24.07 -31.97 -49.57
C GLN A 883 24.00 -33.13 -48.58
N ASP A 884 23.63 -32.88 -47.31
CA ASP A 884 23.46 -33.94 -46.30
C ASP A 884 22.16 -34.75 -46.48
N THR A 885 21.08 -34.18 -47.05
CA THR A 885 19.81 -34.92 -47.33
C THR A 885 19.82 -35.72 -48.63
N SER A 886 20.84 -35.57 -49.48
CA SER A 886 20.96 -36.28 -50.77
C SER A 886 21.82 -37.55 -50.72
N LEU A 887 22.15 -38.01 -49.50
CA LEU A 887 22.72 -39.34 -49.21
C LEU A 887 21.64 -40.30 -48.69
#